data_AF-A0A9K3KDV2-F1
#
_entry.id   AF-A0A9K3KDV2-F1
#
_cell.length_a   1.000
_cell.length_b   1.000
_cell.length_c   1.000
_cell.angle_alpha   90.00
_cell.angle_beta   90.00
_cell.angle_gamma   90.00
#
_symmetry.space_group_name_H-M   'P 1'
#
loop_
_entity.id
_entity.type
_entity.pdbx_description
1 polymer ?
#
loop_
_entity_poly.entity_id
_entity_poly.type
_entity_poly.pdbx_seq_one_letter_code
_entity_poly.pdbx_strand_id
1 'polypeptide(L)'
;MLTFLIRKLLLTLGYPRLEPSGHLVGPYRHIGALQVRIPDSTACQIFYPSQSNNNSKKNNNRSVPYFRPEAVQGLVGYLRFGDGLLEFLSEKSHPCCWNVDPLPDQKFPLVLFSHGLAGTYEMYTELCQHIASLGYCVVALEHQDGSAAYAHDGKKVIPYKRPNDEPYSRQKVLTMRTPMLQQRVEELENVIRYFEQESTGRSNNDHDNSDNNNSDDDSNDTNPMHLLRKVIQATDTQDLHLVGHSFGGATQMLATQQWTSKSSNTKSMPRPKSLLVMDSWAFALTEDVVQRGLSKNDKTQINILSIISEDWEQNNVERLEVAEFLQSLEANTNNHILSMVAPNAVHQSFSDSEAWFPSLVARQARNRGKGEDRHVTIRATVQEWGRMNNKLNAPTECGKQKRRSQKSSNLRPWIVTCLMLISILCVKVYPAMSFQSTSFDTRRSMSSKLGVQMSPPTLSSLYASKKAEDASAAPPTSVQFSASFNDSLVSSDNPLDQLLAWLSSDIVSIVLGSVGLLAVVIHRLALLDASSTTADALTSETRADLLAVFACGSVLLNGVTKLDVTTALAESVVLEGTTLSESEIFSEGVDEEATKSLSWALNSLLTATPAKSATILTQNSNGQWNVCSRAGVVPSSTKAMTVLKRTPILDRVGTPGNIKETYLPTLQALPGRVEFTYLPSNTQLALLIPISSGMVLVLGSNAAKSFSPRDIAWSRVVAERIGEYLK
;
A
#
# COMPACT_ATOMS: atom_id res chain seq x y z
N MET A 1 19.43 -15.10 -13.82
CA MET A 1 18.61 -16.02 -14.65
C MET A 1 17.12 -15.99 -14.26
N LEU A 2 16.77 -16.16 -12.97
CA LEU A 2 15.37 -16.14 -12.53
C LEU A 2 14.62 -14.84 -12.85
N THR A 3 15.19 -13.67 -12.51
CA THR A 3 14.59 -12.36 -12.80
C THR A 3 14.33 -12.15 -14.30
N PHE A 4 15.26 -12.58 -15.14
CA PHE A 4 15.12 -12.53 -16.60
C PHE A 4 13.95 -13.40 -17.09
N LEU A 5 13.81 -14.62 -16.55
CA LEU A 5 12.69 -15.51 -16.89
C LEU A 5 11.34 -14.91 -16.45
N ILE A 6 11.26 -14.35 -15.24
CA ILE A 6 10.04 -13.68 -14.74
C ILE A 6 9.69 -12.48 -15.63
N ARG A 7 10.66 -11.64 -15.97
CA ARG A 7 10.50 -10.48 -16.87
C ARG A 7 9.92 -10.90 -18.22
N LYS A 8 10.53 -11.90 -18.88
CA LYS A 8 10.04 -12.40 -20.17
C LYS A 8 8.65 -13.03 -20.06
N LEU A 9 8.35 -13.70 -18.97
CA LEU A 9 7.03 -14.25 -18.71
C LEU A 9 5.96 -13.17 -18.47
N LEU A 10 6.27 -12.11 -17.73
CA LEU A 10 5.37 -10.96 -17.55
C LEU A 10 5.04 -10.31 -18.90
N LEU A 11 6.04 -10.11 -19.75
CA LEU A 11 5.87 -9.54 -21.08
C LEU A 11 5.03 -10.41 -22.01
N THR A 12 5.24 -11.74 -22.01
CA THR A 12 4.43 -12.68 -22.82
C THR A 12 2.98 -12.76 -22.33
N LEU A 13 2.75 -12.57 -21.04
CA LEU A 13 1.40 -12.43 -20.46
C LEU A 13 0.79 -11.03 -20.65
N GLY A 14 1.52 -10.12 -21.30
CA GLY A 14 1.04 -8.79 -21.68
C GLY A 14 1.21 -7.71 -20.61
N TYR A 15 1.99 -7.94 -19.55
CA TYR A 15 2.24 -6.94 -18.51
C TYR A 15 3.31 -5.90 -18.91
N PRO A 16 3.21 -4.64 -18.44
CA PRO A 16 2.07 -4.06 -17.72
C PRO A 16 0.84 -4.02 -18.65
N ARG A 17 -0.35 -4.31 -18.11
CA ARG A 17 -1.58 -4.34 -18.92
C ARG A 17 -2.32 -3.04 -18.74
N LEU A 18 -1.89 -2.00 -19.45
CA LEU A 18 -2.53 -0.70 -19.44
C LEU A 18 -3.91 -0.76 -20.11
N GLU A 19 -4.85 0.08 -19.67
CA GLU A 19 -6.19 0.13 -20.27
C GLU A 19 -6.12 0.57 -21.75
N PRO A 20 -6.68 -0.22 -22.70
CA PRO A 20 -6.60 0.10 -24.12
C PRO A 20 -7.60 1.22 -24.50
N SER A 21 -7.29 1.95 -25.57
CA SER A 21 -8.04 3.14 -26.01
C SER A 21 -9.55 2.93 -26.24
N GLY A 22 -9.97 1.68 -26.49
CA GLY A 22 -11.37 1.30 -26.65
C GLY A 22 -12.24 1.47 -25.39
N HIS A 23 -11.64 1.56 -24.19
CA HIS A 23 -12.36 1.69 -22.92
C HIS A 23 -12.22 3.08 -22.28
N LEU A 24 -11.66 4.05 -23.02
CA LEU A 24 -11.55 5.44 -22.57
C LEU A 24 -12.91 6.03 -22.18
N VAL A 25 -12.89 6.93 -21.20
CA VAL A 25 -14.11 7.50 -20.60
C VAL A 25 -14.77 8.51 -21.55
N GLY A 26 -13.99 9.36 -22.18
CA GLY A 26 -14.50 10.42 -23.02
C GLY A 26 -14.73 10.01 -24.49
N PRO A 27 -15.25 10.95 -25.31
CA PRO A 27 -15.62 10.67 -26.69
C PRO A 27 -14.41 10.51 -27.62
N TYR A 28 -13.25 11.09 -27.29
CA TYR A 28 -12.05 11.03 -28.13
C TYR A 28 -11.33 9.70 -27.93
N ARG A 29 -11.29 8.87 -28.98
CA ARG A 29 -10.71 7.51 -28.94
C ARG A 29 -9.24 7.44 -29.37
N HIS A 30 -8.75 8.48 -30.02
CA HIS A 30 -7.36 8.61 -30.46
C HIS A 30 -6.69 9.69 -29.64
N ILE A 31 -5.71 9.27 -28.85
CA ILE A 31 -4.95 10.15 -27.96
C ILE A 31 -3.50 10.09 -28.42
N GLY A 32 -2.95 11.23 -28.80
CA GLY A 32 -1.53 11.39 -29.08
C GLY A 32 -0.75 11.53 -27.78
N ALA A 33 0.51 11.08 -27.79
CA ALA A 33 1.42 11.33 -26.69
C ALA A 33 2.79 11.81 -27.17
N LEU A 34 3.34 12.79 -26.46
CA LEU A 34 4.61 13.43 -26.76
C LEU A 34 5.44 13.56 -25.49
N GLN A 35 6.64 12.97 -25.48
CA GLN A 35 7.64 13.22 -24.44
C GLN A 35 8.60 14.29 -24.95
N VAL A 36 8.71 15.39 -24.20
CA VAL A 36 9.52 16.54 -24.60
C VAL A 36 10.01 17.32 -23.39
N ARG A 37 11.18 17.95 -23.51
CA ARG A 37 11.64 18.94 -22.53
C ARG A 37 11.19 20.32 -22.99
N ILE A 38 10.44 21.00 -22.13
CA ILE A 38 10.13 22.41 -22.34
C ILE A 38 11.43 23.21 -22.18
N PRO A 39 11.80 24.07 -23.15
CA PRO A 39 13.01 24.90 -23.08
C PRO A 39 13.10 25.68 -21.76
N ASP A 40 14.29 25.68 -21.16
CA ASP A 40 14.60 26.34 -19.88
C ASP A 40 13.67 25.96 -18.72
N SER A 41 13.01 24.80 -18.81
CA SER A 41 12.04 24.31 -17.83
C SER A 41 12.20 22.80 -17.64
N THR A 42 11.09 22.05 -17.57
CA THR A 42 11.09 20.64 -17.23
C THR A 42 10.68 19.69 -18.35
N ALA A 43 11.08 18.42 -18.22
CA ALA A 43 10.56 17.33 -19.04
C ALA A 43 9.08 17.12 -18.73
N CYS A 44 8.32 16.87 -19.79
CA CYS A 44 6.90 16.61 -19.72
C CYS A 44 6.53 15.44 -20.61
N GLN A 45 5.46 14.73 -20.23
CA GLN A 45 4.70 13.89 -21.13
C GLN A 45 3.33 14.53 -21.38
N ILE A 46 3.04 14.82 -22.64
CA ILE A 46 1.86 15.57 -23.07
C ILE A 46 0.91 14.62 -23.78
N PHE A 47 -0.36 14.62 -23.36
CA PHE A 47 -1.44 13.81 -23.94
C PHE A 47 -2.52 14.72 -24.50
N TYR A 48 -3.02 14.43 -25.69
CA TYR A 48 -4.00 15.30 -26.37
C TYR A 48 -4.86 14.49 -27.33
N PRO A 49 -6.12 14.92 -27.59
CA PRO A 49 -6.92 14.37 -28.68
C PRO A 49 -6.19 14.52 -30.02
N SER A 50 -5.94 13.40 -30.68
CA SER A 50 -5.19 13.36 -31.93
C SER A 50 -6.07 12.92 -33.09
N GLN A 51 -5.57 13.17 -34.30
CA GLN A 51 -6.10 12.51 -35.48
C GLN A 51 -5.96 10.98 -35.37
N SER A 52 -6.75 10.26 -36.16
CA SER A 52 -6.57 8.81 -36.30
C SER A 52 -5.31 8.54 -37.12
N ASN A 53 -4.59 7.46 -36.81
CA ASN A 53 -3.37 7.08 -37.52
C ASN A 53 -3.70 6.49 -38.91
N ASN A 54 -4.16 7.33 -39.85
CA ASN A 54 -4.58 6.93 -41.19
C ASN A 54 -3.40 6.63 -42.13
N ASN A 55 -2.16 6.96 -41.75
CA ASN A 55 -0.95 6.67 -42.53
C ASN A 55 -0.44 5.24 -42.30
N SER A 56 -1.30 4.29 -42.67
CA SER A 56 -1.21 2.82 -42.52
C SER A 56 -0.05 2.11 -43.23
N LYS A 57 0.99 2.81 -43.72
CA LYS A 57 2.15 2.18 -44.39
C LYS A 57 3.53 2.62 -43.88
N LYS A 58 3.71 3.85 -43.37
CA LYS A 58 5.02 4.34 -42.87
C LYS A 58 5.19 4.22 -41.34
N ASN A 59 4.10 4.27 -40.55
CA ASN A 59 4.17 4.35 -39.07
C ASN A 59 3.70 3.11 -38.30
N ASN A 60 3.31 2.01 -38.96
CA ASN A 60 2.72 0.83 -38.30
C ASN A 60 3.62 0.13 -37.26
N ASN A 61 4.91 0.46 -37.17
CA ASN A 61 5.87 -0.16 -36.25
C ASN A 61 6.40 0.77 -35.15
N ARG A 62 5.95 2.03 -35.04
CA ARG A 62 6.43 2.95 -34.00
C ARG A 62 5.35 3.18 -32.94
N SER A 63 5.73 2.96 -31.69
CA SER A 63 4.88 3.10 -30.52
C SER A 63 5.56 3.99 -29.49
N VAL A 64 4.77 4.68 -28.67
CA VAL A 64 5.32 5.54 -27.61
C VAL A 64 5.89 4.66 -26.50
N PRO A 65 7.19 4.77 -26.15
CA PRO A 65 7.76 4.02 -25.04
C PRO A 65 6.98 4.31 -23.75
N TYR A 66 6.70 3.26 -22.97
CA TYR A 66 5.97 3.43 -21.72
C TYR A 66 6.86 4.08 -20.66
N PHE A 67 8.00 3.45 -20.36
CA PHE A 67 8.99 3.95 -19.40
C PHE A 67 10.35 4.17 -20.04
N ARG A 68 11.00 5.28 -19.69
CA ARG A 68 12.43 5.45 -19.96
C ARG A 68 13.24 4.50 -19.07
N PRO A 69 14.29 3.84 -19.59
CA PRO A 69 15.16 2.97 -18.78
C PRO A 69 15.72 3.65 -17.53
N GLU A 70 16.09 4.93 -17.63
CA GLU A 70 16.65 5.72 -16.54
C GLU A 70 15.61 5.98 -15.44
N ALA A 71 14.34 6.20 -15.83
CA ALA A 71 13.23 6.34 -14.90
C ALA A 71 12.97 5.04 -14.13
N VAL A 72 13.07 3.88 -14.81
CA VAL A 72 13.00 2.57 -14.15
C VAL A 72 14.14 2.41 -13.14
N GLN A 73 15.37 2.78 -13.50
CA GLN A 73 16.51 2.71 -12.59
C GLN A 73 16.35 3.63 -11.37
N GLY A 74 15.82 4.84 -11.58
CA GLY A 74 15.46 5.75 -10.47
C GLY A 74 14.43 5.14 -9.52
N LEU A 75 13.41 4.48 -10.07
CA LEU A 75 12.37 3.79 -9.29
C LEU A 75 12.94 2.62 -8.49
N VAL A 76 13.80 1.79 -9.10
CA VAL A 76 14.51 0.70 -8.41
C VAL A 76 15.38 1.26 -7.28
N GLY A 77 16.10 2.36 -7.54
CA GLY A 77 16.90 3.06 -6.54
C GLY A 77 16.06 3.57 -5.36
N TYR A 78 14.86 4.08 -5.62
CA TYR A 78 13.90 4.50 -4.59
C TYR A 78 13.38 3.30 -3.77
N LEU A 79 12.95 2.23 -4.43
CA LEU A 79 12.39 1.04 -3.79
C LEU A 79 13.43 0.20 -3.03
N ARG A 80 14.74 0.39 -3.29
CA ARG A 80 15.84 -0.46 -2.79
C ARG A 80 15.65 -1.94 -3.11
N PHE A 81 14.89 -2.22 -4.15
CA PHE A 81 14.45 -3.55 -4.53
C PHE A 81 13.98 -3.52 -5.99
N GLY A 82 14.06 -4.67 -6.67
CA GLY A 82 13.56 -4.82 -8.03
C GLY A 82 14.62 -4.74 -9.13
N ASP A 83 15.92 -4.85 -8.79
CA ASP A 83 17.03 -4.95 -9.74
C ASP A 83 16.71 -6.01 -10.81
N GLY A 84 16.63 -5.58 -12.07
CA GLY A 84 16.28 -6.41 -13.23
C GLY A 84 14.79 -6.78 -13.37
N LEU A 85 13.99 -6.71 -12.30
CA LEU A 85 12.58 -7.13 -12.33
C LEU A 85 11.67 -6.07 -12.94
N LEU A 86 11.89 -4.79 -12.62
CA LEU A 86 11.07 -3.68 -13.15
C LEU A 86 11.47 -3.25 -14.58
N GLU A 87 12.57 -3.77 -15.11
CA GLU A 87 13.05 -3.44 -16.46
C GLU A 87 12.09 -3.87 -17.58
N PHE A 88 11.08 -4.72 -17.31
CA PHE A 88 10.02 -4.98 -18.30
C PHE A 88 9.17 -3.73 -18.62
N LEU A 89 9.11 -2.75 -17.70
CA LEU A 89 8.34 -1.52 -17.92
C LEU A 89 8.90 -0.71 -19.10
N SER A 90 10.23 -0.68 -19.25
CA SER A 90 10.90 -0.02 -20.39
C SER A 90 10.93 -0.86 -21.67
N GLU A 91 10.58 -2.15 -21.63
CA GLU A 91 10.41 -3.00 -22.83
C GLU A 91 9.00 -2.87 -23.43
N LYS A 92 8.13 -2.05 -22.84
CA LYS A 92 6.74 -1.90 -23.24
C LYS A 92 6.45 -0.51 -23.76
N SER A 93 5.42 -0.42 -24.58
CA SER A 93 4.86 0.81 -25.09
C SER A 93 3.48 1.04 -24.52
N HIS A 94 3.10 2.30 -24.40
CA HIS A 94 1.78 2.65 -23.92
C HIS A 94 0.78 2.84 -25.08
N PRO A 95 -0.54 2.85 -24.82
CA PRO A 95 -1.56 2.68 -25.87
C PRO A 95 -1.83 3.93 -26.73
N CYS A 96 -1.14 5.05 -26.52
CA CYS A 96 -1.38 6.29 -27.26
C CYS A 96 -0.68 6.30 -28.62
N CYS A 97 -1.15 7.17 -29.49
CA CYS A 97 -0.65 7.35 -30.85
C CYS A 97 0.70 8.09 -30.84
N TRP A 98 1.69 7.50 -31.51
CA TRP A 98 3.03 8.07 -31.66
C TRP A 98 3.05 9.09 -32.80
N ASN A 99 3.54 10.31 -32.51
CA ASN A 99 3.85 11.34 -33.50
C ASN A 99 2.66 11.62 -34.46
N VAL A 100 1.48 11.84 -33.90
CA VAL A 100 0.27 12.16 -34.65
C VAL A 100 -0.18 13.57 -34.30
N ASP A 101 -0.55 14.34 -35.32
CA ASP A 101 -1.03 15.70 -35.14
C ASP A 101 -2.29 15.77 -34.24
N PRO A 102 -2.47 16.87 -33.48
CA PRO A 102 -3.71 17.12 -32.77
C PRO A 102 -4.89 17.24 -33.75
N LEU A 103 -6.11 17.08 -33.23
CA LEU A 103 -7.31 17.31 -34.04
C LEU A 103 -7.34 18.77 -34.56
N PRO A 104 -7.63 18.98 -35.86
CA PRO A 104 -7.63 20.30 -36.47
C PRO A 104 -8.81 21.14 -35.97
N ASP A 105 -8.66 22.47 -36.02
CA ASP A 105 -9.70 23.48 -35.75
C ASP A 105 -10.38 23.37 -34.37
N GLN A 106 -9.73 22.70 -33.40
CA GLN A 106 -10.18 22.58 -32.03
C GLN A 106 -9.15 23.15 -31.06
N LYS A 107 -9.66 23.79 -30.01
CA LYS A 107 -8.86 24.28 -28.88
C LYS A 107 -9.24 23.47 -27.64
N PHE A 108 -8.27 22.76 -27.08
CA PHE A 108 -8.46 21.93 -25.90
C PHE A 108 -8.04 22.69 -24.64
N PRO A 109 -8.85 22.68 -23.57
CA PRO A 109 -8.44 23.21 -22.28
C PRO A 109 -7.17 22.53 -21.78
N LEU A 110 -6.33 23.29 -21.06
CA LEU A 110 -5.07 22.83 -20.52
C LEU A 110 -5.27 22.17 -19.15
N VAL A 111 -4.74 20.97 -18.97
CA VAL A 111 -4.58 20.30 -17.68
C VAL A 111 -3.10 20.22 -17.37
N LEU A 112 -2.69 20.69 -16.19
CA LEU A 112 -1.37 20.39 -15.65
C LEU A 112 -1.48 19.27 -14.62
N PHE A 113 -0.72 18.20 -14.81
CA PHE A 113 -0.66 17.06 -13.92
C PHE A 113 0.66 17.03 -13.13
N SER A 114 0.54 16.86 -11.80
CA SER A 114 1.67 16.74 -10.87
C SER A 114 1.67 15.36 -10.19
N HIS A 115 2.80 14.65 -10.28
CA HIS A 115 2.96 13.32 -9.70
C HIS A 115 3.25 13.34 -8.19
N GLY A 116 2.97 12.22 -7.52
CA GLY A 116 3.29 12.00 -6.11
C GLY A 116 4.78 11.91 -5.79
N LEU A 117 5.11 11.75 -4.51
CA LEU A 117 6.48 11.51 -4.05
C LEU A 117 7.02 10.20 -4.66
N ALA A 118 8.27 10.22 -5.12
CA ALA A 118 8.90 9.16 -5.90
C ALA A 118 8.15 8.76 -7.19
N GLY A 119 7.18 9.56 -7.63
CA GLY A 119 6.53 9.39 -8.92
C GLY A 119 7.42 9.85 -10.09
N THR A 120 7.00 9.49 -11.29
CA THR A 120 7.44 10.08 -12.57
C THR A 120 6.21 10.32 -13.44
N TYR A 121 6.32 11.10 -14.53
CA TYR A 121 5.16 11.33 -15.41
C TYR A 121 4.69 10.04 -16.12
N GLU A 122 5.56 9.05 -16.30
CA GLU A 122 5.23 7.78 -16.95
C GLU A 122 4.28 6.92 -16.11
N MET A 123 4.31 7.08 -14.78
CA MET A 123 3.49 6.32 -13.82
C MET A 123 1.99 6.63 -13.89
N TYR A 124 1.56 7.60 -14.70
CA TYR A 124 0.17 8.09 -14.75
C TYR A 124 -0.36 8.14 -16.17
N THR A 125 0.13 7.26 -17.04
CA THR A 125 -0.27 7.23 -18.44
C THR A 125 -1.75 6.93 -18.59
N GLU A 126 -2.30 6.00 -17.80
CA GLU A 126 -3.73 5.67 -17.85
C GLU A 126 -4.60 6.86 -17.44
N LEU A 127 -4.28 7.47 -16.30
CA LEU A 127 -5.02 8.64 -15.83
C LEU A 127 -4.99 9.77 -16.86
N CYS A 128 -3.81 10.10 -17.40
CA CYS A 128 -3.66 11.20 -18.34
C CYS A 128 -4.33 10.93 -19.69
N GLN A 129 -4.30 9.69 -20.21
CA GLN A 129 -5.04 9.36 -21.45
C GLN A 129 -6.57 9.43 -21.24
N HIS A 130 -7.06 9.04 -20.06
CA HIS A 130 -8.48 9.12 -19.75
C HIS A 130 -8.93 10.59 -19.66
N ILE A 131 -8.14 11.45 -19.04
CA ILE A 131 -8.40 12.90 -18.99
C ILE A 131 -8.35 13.48 -20.41
N ALA A 132 -7.33 13.18 -21.20
CA ALA A 132 -7.23 13.65 -22.59
C ALA A 132 -8.43 13.20 -23.44
N SER A 133 -8.97 12.01 -23.19
CA SER A 133 -10.15 11.49 -23.88
C SER A 133 -11.43 12.31 -23.66
N LEU A 134 -11.49 13.12 -22.60
CA LEU A 134 -12.57 14.09 -22.35
C LEU A 134 -12.41 15.39 -23.16
N GLY A 135 -11.35 15.51 -23.96
CA GLY A 135 -11.06 16.70 -24.77
C GLY A 135 -10.19 17.72 -24.04
N TYR A 136 -9.13 17.26 -23.38
CA TYR A 136 -8.14 18.10 -22.70
C TYR A 136 -6.74 17.88 -23.29
N CYS A 137 -5.92 18.93 -23.29
CA CYS A 137 -4.47 18.80 -23.44
C CYS A 137 -3.86 18.63 -22.04
N VAL A 138 -3.31 17.46 -21.75
CA VAL A 138 -2.77 17.12 -20.42
C VAL A 138 -1.25 17.16 -20.47
N VAL A 139 -0.64 17.99 -19.64
CA VAL A 139 0.82 18.08 -19.49
C VAL A 139 1.20 17.49 -18.15
N ALA A 140 1.82 16.32 -18.14
CA ALA A 140 2.36 15.68 -16.94
C ALA A 140 3.83 16.05 -16.76
N LEU A 141 4.16 16.74 -15.67
CA LEU A 141 5.50 17.29 -15.42
C LEU A 141 6.41 16.28 -14.72
N GLU A 142 7.71 16.32 -15.01
CA GLU A 142 8.78 15.71 -14.21
C GLU A 142 9.31 16.75 -13.22
N HIS A 143 9.07 16.60 -11.93
CA HIS A 143 9.53 17.61 -10.96
C HIS A 143 11.03 17.44 -10.64
N GLN A 144 11.79 18.55 -10.67
CA GLN A 144 13.25 18.56 -10.48
C GLN A 144 13.67 18.95 -9.04
N ASP A 145 12.73 18.93 -8.12
CA ASP A 145 12.90 19.29 -6.70
C ASP A 145 13.68 18.22 -5.90
N GLY A 146 13.88 17.04 -6.49
CA GLY A 146 14.44 15.85 -5.86
C GLY A 146 13.37 14.98 -5.16
N SER A 147 12.10 15.20 -5.46
CA SER A 147 11.00 14.35 -4.99
C SER A 147 10.65 13.22 -5.97
N ALA A 148 11.00 13.34 -7.26
CA ALA A 148 10.77 12.30 -8.27
C ALA A 148 11.71 11.10 -8.06
N ALA A 149 11.31 9.91 -8.51
CA ALA A 149 12.22 8.75 -8.56
C ALA A 149 13.36 8.99 -9.55
N TYR A 150 13.07 9.73 -10.62
CA TYR A 150 14.03 10.17 -11.61
C TYR A 150 13.61 11.55 -12.11
N ALA A 151 14.58 12.45 -12.21
CA ALA A 151 14.45 13.69 -12.96
C ALA A 151 15.78 14.04 -13.63
N HIS A 152 15.74 14.80 -14.71
CA HIS A 152 16.93 15.35 -15.36
C HIS A 152 16.70 16.83 -15.62
N ASP A 153 17.65 17.72 -15.31
CA ASP A 153 17.50 19.18 -15.51
C ASP A 153 17.93 19.67 -16.92
N GLY A 154 18.36 18.74 -17.77
CA GLY A 154 18.94 19.03 -19.09
C GLY A 154 20.47 18.97 -19.09
N LYS A 155 21.11 19.02 -17.91
CA LYS A 155 22.57 18.92 -17.73
C LYS A 155 22.96 17.70 -16.89
N LYS A 156 22.19 17.39 -15.85
CA LYS A 156 22.46 16.30 -14.92
C LYS A 156 21.19 15.62 -14.42
N VAL A 157 21.35 14.37 -14.00
CA VAL A 157 20.32 13.61 -13.28
C VAL A 157 20.16 14.17 -11.87
N ILE A 158 18.92 14.35 -11.44
CA ILE A 158 18.51 14.74 -10.10
C ILE A 158 17.87 13.52 -9.43
N PRO A 159 18.58 12.84 -8.49
CA PRO A 159 18.05 11.66 -7.83
C PRO A 159 17.03 12.03 -6.75
N TYR A 160 16.22 11.04 -6.36
CA TYR A 160 15.35 11.15 -5.20
C TYR A 160 16.13 11.49 -3.92
N LYS A 161 15.77 12.60 -3.28
CA LYS A 161 16.31 13.05 -2.01
C LYS A 161 15.58 12.35 -0.87
N ARG A 162 16.24 11.35 -0.26
CA ARG A 162 15.71 10.67 0.92
C ARG A 162 15.72 11.62 2.13
N PRO A 163 14.62 11.70 2.87
CA PRO A 163 14.50 12.58 4.01
C PRO A 163 15.16 11.95 5.27
N ASN A 164 15.67 12.78 6.18
CA ASN A 164 16.22 12.32 7.47
C ASN A 164 15.16 12.53 8.58
N ASP A 165 14.24 11.58 8.65
CA ASP A 165 12.98 11.76 9.36
C ASP A 165 12.94 11.03 10.69
N GLU A 166 14.08 10.82 11.35
CA GLU A 166 14.11 10.15 12.67
C GLU A 166 14.43 11.14 13.80
N PRO A 167 13.53 11.36 14.79
CA PRO A 167 12.12 10.94 14.79
C PRO A 167 11.29 11.73 13.77
N TYR A 168 10.18 11.12 13.31
CA TYR A 168 9.29 11.70 12.31
C TYR A 168 8.50 12.83 12.95
N SER A 169 8.49 14.00 12.32
CA SER A 169 7.73 15.14 12.79
C SER A 169 7.29 16.02 11.63
N ARG A 170 6.12 16.64 11.79
CA ARG A 170 5.61 17.57 10.78
C ARG A 170 6.58 18.71 10.50
N GLN A 171 7.26 19.22 11.51
CA GLN A 171 8.25 20.28 11.33
C GLN A 171 9.39 19.87 10.37
N LYS A 172 9.90 18.63 10.47
CA LYS A 172 10.92 18.13 9.54
C LYS A 172 10.36 17.94 8.13
N VAL A 173 9.13 17.41 8.02
CA VAL A 173 8.43 17.30 6.73
C VAL A 173 8.31 18.68 6.09
N LEU A 174 7.77 19.68 6.78
CA LEU A 174 7.64 21.05 6.27
C LEU A 174 8.99 21.65 5.87
N THR A 175 10.02 21.46 6.70
CA THR A 175 11.37 21.98 6.43
C THR A 175 11.94 21.44 5.11
N MET A 176 11.73 20.16 4.82
CA MET A 176 12.23 19.57 3.57
C MET A 176 11.27 19.78 2.38
N ARG A 177 9.95 19.68 2.61
CA ARG A 177 8.95 19.58 1.55
C ARG A 177 8.40 20.93 1.10
N THR A 178 8.40 21.95 1.94
CA THR A 178 7.93 23.30 1.54
C THR A 178 8.75 23.88 0.38
N PRO A 179 10.10 23.86 0.40
CA PRO A 179 10.89 24.32 -0.75
C PRO A 179 10.66 23.49 -2.01
N MET A 180 10.44 22.18 -1.85
CA MET A 180 10.11 21.30 -2.97
C MET A 180 8.78 21.69 -3.62
N LEU A 181 7.72 21.87 -2.84
CA LEU A 181 6.41 22.31 -3.34
C LEU A 181 6.50 23.67 -4.04
N GLN A 182 7.26 24.62 -3.48
CA GLN A 182 7.43 25.93 -4.11
C GLN A 182 8.12 25.82 -5.48
N GLN A 183 9.18 25.01 -5.58
CA GLN A 183 9.83 24.73 -6.86
C GLN A 183 8.85 24.08 -7.85
N ARG A 184 8.02 23.13 -7.41
CA ARG A 184 7.02 22.50 -8.28
C ARG A 184 6.00 23.50 -8.82
N VAL A 185 5.56 24.47 -8.00
CA VAL A 185 4.68 25.55 -8.47
C VAL A 185 5.38 26.41 -9.52
N GLU A 186 6.65 26.77 -9.31
CA GLU A 186 7.44 27.52 -10.29
C GLU A 186 7.59 26.76 -11.62
N GLU A 187 7.81 25.45 -11.58
CA GLU A 187 7.86 24.59 -12.76
C GLU A 187 6.52 24.60 -13.54
N LEU A 188 5.37 24.56 -12.83
CA LEU A 188 4.05 24.72 -13.45
C LEU A 188 3.91 26.10 -14.13
N GLU A 189 4.31 27.17 -13.44
CA GLU A 189 4.26 28.53 -14.00
C GLU A 189 5.13 28.66 -15.26
N ASN A 190 6.32 28.05 -15.28
CA ASN A 190 7.21 28.09 -16.43
C ASN A 190 6.63 27.37 -17.65
N VAL A 191 5.96 26.23 -17.45
CA VAL A 191 5.25 25.53 -18.53
C VAL A 191 4.12 26.40 -19.10
N ILE A 192 3.30 27.02 -18.25
CA ILE A 192 2.22 27.92 -18.69
C ILE A 192 2.77 29.08 -19.51
N ARG A 193 3.80 29.76 -19.00
CA ARG A 193 4.44 30.90 -19.68
C ARG A 193 4.97 30.50 -21.05
N TYR A 194 5.59 29.33 -21.16
CA TYR A 194 6.07 28.81 -22.43
C TYR A 194 4.91 28.57 -23.41
N PHE A 195 3.83 27.92 -22.97
CA PHE A 195 2.64 27.69 -23.79
C PHE A 195 2.01 29.00 -24.27
N GLU A 196 1.92 30.02 -23.42
CA GLU A 196 1.41 31.35 -23.77
C GLU A 196 2.31 32.09 -24.78
N GLN A 197 3.62 32.01 -24.61
CA GLN A 197 4.60 32.62 -25.52
C GLN A 197 4.53 32.00 -26.92
N GLU A 198 4.56 30.67 -27.01
CA GLU A 198 4.48 29.95 -28.28
C GLU A 198 3.09 30.10 -28.94
N SER A 199 2.01 30.17 -28.15
CA SER A 199 0.65 30.40 -28.68
C SER A 199 0.49 31.79 -29.31
N THR A 200 1.23 32.79 -28.86
CA THR A 200 1.17 34.17 -29.37
C THR A 200 2.15 34.44 -30.52
N GLY A 201 2.94 33.45 -30.94
CA GLY A 201 3.92 33.58 -32.02
C GLY A 201 5.12 34.48 -31.69
N ARG A 202 5.31 34.86 -30.41
CA ARG A 202 6.47 35.63 -29.94
C ARG A 202 7.65 34.70 -29.69
N SER A 203 8.19 34.10 -30.76
CA SER A 203 9.52 33.51 -30.68
C SER A 203 10.54 34.64 -30.83
N ASN A 204 11.44 34.80 -29.86
CA ASN A 204 12.64 35.62 -30.05
C ASN A 204 13.46 34.95 -31.16
N ASN A 205 13.40 35.53 -32.37
CA ASN A 205 14.52 35.45 -33.30
C ASN A 205 15.76 35.92 -32.53
N ASP A 206 16.65 35.00 -32.19
CA ASP A 206 18.10 35.22 -32.06
C ASP A 206 18.76 33.90 -31.62
N HIS A 207 18.95 32.97 -32.56
CA HIS A 207 20.07 32.03 -32.70
C HIS A 207 19.75 30.87 -33.68
N ASP A 208 19.11 31.18 -34.80
CA ASP A 208 19.14 30.28 -35.95
C ASP A 208 19.72 31.04 -37.14
N ASN A 209 21.06 30.95 -37.24
CA ASN A 209 21.82 31.41 -38.38
C ASN A 209 22.57 30.19 -38.92
N SER A 210 22.43 29.94 -40.23
CA SER A 210 22.92 28.81 -41.03
C SER A 210 22.10 27.51 -40.86
N ASP A 211 21.41 26.97 -41.87
CA ASP A 211 21.72 26.96 -43.30
C ASP A 211 20.48 26.94 -44.20
N ASN A 212 20.49 27.84 -45.17
CA ASN A 212 19.80 27.65 -46.45
C ASN A 212 20.39 26.42 -47.15
N ASN A 213 19.57 25.44 -47.49
CA ASN A 213 19.64 24.81 -48.80
C ASN A 213 18.35 24.06 -49.15
N ASN A 214 17.95 24.28 -50.41
CA ASN A 214 16.96 23.53 -51.14
C ASN A 214 17.11 22.01 -50.93
N SER A 215 16.08 21.41 -50.34
CA SER A 215 15.61 20.09 -50.73
C SER A 215 14.20 19.91 -50.19
N ASP A 216 13.26 19.66 -51.10
CA ASP A 216 11.98 19.01 -50.82
C ASP A 216 12.24 17.58 -50.29
N ASP A 217 12.82 17.47 -49.10
CA ASP A 217 13.04 16.21 -48.42
C ASP A 217 12.08 16.08 -47.22
N ASP A 218 11.20 15.10 -47.35
CA ASP A 218 10.05 14.71 -46.53
C ASP A 218 10.50 14.14 -45.15
N SER A 219 11.62 14.63 -44.60
CA SER A 219 12.34 14.09 -43.43
C SER A 219 12.22 14.94 -42.16
N ASN A 220 11.53 16.09 -42.22
CA ASN A 220 11.31 16.99 -41.07
C ASN A 220 10.14 16.59 -40.14
N ASP A 221 9.39 15.53 -40.47
CA ASP A 221 8.17 15.09 -39.76
C ASP A 221 8.46 14.39 -38.40
N THR A 222 9.73 14.32 -37.97
CA THR A 222 10.16 13.64 -36.74
C THR A 222 10.68 14.54 -35.62
N ASN A 223 10.69 15.87 -35.77
CA ASN A 223 11.14 16.77 -34.69
C ASN A 223 10.06 16.92 -33.60
N PRO A 224 10.29 16.47 -32.34
CA PRO A 224 9.33 16.60 -31.24
C PRO A 224 8.89 18.05 -30.97
N MET A 225 9.74 19.04 -31.26
CA MET A 225 9.43 20.46 -31.08
C MET A 225 8.42 20.98 -32.10
N HIS A 226 8.42 20.44 -33.33
CA HIS A 226 7.41 20.82 -34.32
C HIS A 226 6.02 20.33 -33.91
N LEU A 227 5.93 19.08 -33.46
CA LEU A 227 4.69 18.53 -32.90
C LEU A 227 4.27 19.29 -31.63
N LEU A 228 5.20 19.62 -30.75
CA LEU A 228 4.92 20.45 -29.56
C LEU A 228 4.24 21.76 -29.93
N ARG A 229 4.76 22.49 -30.94
CA ARG A 229 4.15 23.75 -31.40
C ARG A 229 2.72 23.55 -31.90
N LYS A 230 2.46 22.49 -32.68
CA LYS A 230 1.08 22.16 -33.13
C LYS A 230 0.17 21.88 -31.95
N VAL A 231 0.64 21.12 -30.96
CA VAL A 231 -0.13 20.80 -29.73
C VAL A 231 -0.43 22.06 -28.92
N ILE A 232 0.56 22.95 -28.75
CA ILE A 232 0.37 24.25 -28.09
C ILE A 232 -0.64 25.11 -28.85
N GLN A 233 -0.54 25.16 -30.19
CA GLN A 233 -1.51 25.84 -31.04
C GLN A 233 -2.91 25.24 -30.95
N ALA A 234 -3.07 23.96 -30.61
CA ALA A 234 -4.35 23.31 -30.33
C ALA A 234 -4.80 23.41 -28.87
N THR A 235 -4.07 24.14 -28.02
CA THR A 235 -4.36 24.28 -26.58
C THR A 235 -4.90 25.68 -26.27
N ASP A 236 -5.85 25.76 -25.34
CA ASP A 236 -6.32 27.00 -24.71
C ASP A 236 -5.75 27.10 -23.29
N THR A 237 -4.79 28.02 -23.08
CA THR A 237 -4.14 28.24 -21.79
C THR A 237 -5.00 29.02 -20.80
N GLN A 238 -6.04 29.71 -21.26
CA GLN A 238 -6.96 30.45 -20.38
C GLN A 238 -8.02 29.52 -19.75
N ASP A 239 -8.24 28.35 -20.34
CA ASP A 239 -9.05 27.29 -19.78
C ASP A 239 -8.18 26.27 -19.03
N LEU A 240 -7.73 26.67 -17.84
CA LEU A 240 -6.76 25.91 -17.04
C LEU A 240 -7.42 25.02 -15.98
N HIS A 241 -6.92 23.80 -15.87
CA HIS A 241 -7.32 22.82 -14.87
C HIS A 241 -6.08 22.18 -14.20
N LEU A 242 -6.18 21.87 -12.92
CA LEU A 242 -5.08 21.31 -12.13
C LEU A 242 -5.44 19.93 -11.61
N VAL A 243 -4.53 18.97 -11.80
CA VAL A 243 -4.71 17.58 -11.39
C VAL A 243 -3.46 17.10 -10.65
N GLY A 244 -3.63 16.42 -9.52
CA GLY A 244 -2.49 15.94 -8.75
C GLY A 244 -2.81 14.74 -7.87
N HIS A 245 -1.82 13.84 -7.76
CA HIS A 245 -1.88 12.67 -6.88
C HIS A 245 -0.89 12.81 -5.72
N SER A 246 -1.27 12.47 -4.49
CA SER A 246 -0.36 12.44 -3.33
C SER A 246 0.33 13.79 -3.11
N PHE A 247 1.67 13.83 -3.07
CA PHE A 247 2.45 15.08 -3.01
C PHE A 247 2.17 16.04 -4.20
N GLY A 248 1.77 15.51 -5.35
CA GLY A 248 1.27 16.29 -6.47
C GLY A 248 -0.09 16.91 -6.21
N GLY A 249 -0.95 16.26 -5.41
CA GLY A 249 -2.20 16.88 -4.92
C GLY A 249 -1.91 18.12 -4.08
N ALA A 250 -0.97 18.03 -3.13
CA ALA A 250 -0.51 19.16 -2.32
C ALA A 250 0.08 20.29 -3.20
N THR A 251 0.82 19.93 -4.24
CA THR A 251 1.36 20.87 -5.23
C THR A 251 0.24 21.69 -5.88
N GLN A 252 -0.83 21.02 -6.33
CA GLN A 252 -1.94 21.71 -6.99
C GLN A 252 -2.79 22.54 -6.02
N MET A 253 -2.95 22.10 -4.77
CA MET A 253 -3.60 22.90 -3.72
C MET A 253 -2.83 24.20 -3.47
N LEU A 254 -1.50 24.12 -3.35
CA LEU A 254 -0.65 25.30 -3.19
C LEU A 254 -0.72 26.24 -4.41
N ALA A 255 -0.60 25.70 -5.63
CA ALA A 255 -0.72 26.47 -6.86
C ALA A 255 -2.08 27.20 -6.95
N THR A 256 -3.17 26.48 -6.67
CA THR A 256 -4.54 27.04 -6.67
C THR A 256 -4.66 28.20 -5.69
N GLN A 257 -4.13 28.06 -4.47
CA GLN A 257 -4.15 29.14 -3.48
C GLN A 257 -3.32 30.36 -3.95
N GLN A 258 -2.09 30.13 -4.43
CA GLN A 258 -1.20 31.22 -4.83
C GLN A 258 -1.74 32.01 -6.03
N TRP A 259 -2.36 31.33 -6.99
CA TRP A 259 -2.81 31.95 -8.24
C TRP A 259 -4.17 32.64 -8.11
N THR A 260 -4.98 32.25 -7.14
CA THR A 260 -6.23 32.96 -6.80
C THR A 260 -6.00 34.16 -5.87
N SER A 261 -5.00 34.08 -4.98
CA SER A 261 -4.74 35.09 -3.94
C SER A 261 -3.99 36.35 -4.44
N LYS A 262 -3.27 36.29 -5.56
CA LYS A 262 -2.42 37.42 -6.02
C LYS A 262 -3.26 38.58 -6.60
N SER A 263 -3.08 39.78 -6.03
CA SER A 263 -3.65 41.05 -6.50
C SER A 263 -2.79 41.71 -7.60
N SER A 264 -3.45 42.03 -8.72
CA SER A 264 -3.23 43.07 -9.76
C SER A 264 -1.85 43.58 -10.23
N ASN A 265 -0.70 43.28 -9.62
CA ASN A 265 0.57 43.97 -9.93
C ASN A 265 1.74 43.08 -10.41
N THR A 266 1.50 41.81 -10.68
CA THR A 266 2.42 40.92 -11.45
C THR A 266 1.61 40.25 -12.55
N LYS A 267 2.22 39.86 -13.69
CA LYS A 267 1.53 39.06 -14.72
C LYS A 267 0.95 37.81 -14.04
N SER A 268 -0.34 37.84 -13.72
CA SER A 268 -0.96 36.79 -12.92
C SER A 268 -1.10 35.54 -13.78
N MET A 269 -0.86 34.38 -13.17
CA MET A 269 -1.17 33.11 -13.83
C MET A 269 -2.68 33.01 -14.11
N PRO A 270 -3.07 32.33 -15.20
CA PRO A 270 -4.47 32.05 -15.45
C PRO A 270 -5.06 31.32 -14.25
N ARG A 271 -6.26 31.73 -13.84
CA ARG A 271 -6.93 31.13 -12.70
C ARG A 271 -7.46 29.73 -13.08
N PRO A 272 -7.22 28.70 -12.26
CA PRO A 272 -7.71 27.37 -12.57
C PRO A 272 -9.24 27.31 -12.40
N LYS A 273 -9.96 26.72 -13.37
CA LYS A 273 -11.41 26.50 -13.31
C LYS A 273 -11.78 25.24 -12.53
N SER A 274 -10.87 24.26 -12.45
CA SER A 274 -11.08 23.09 -11.61
C SER A 274 -9.80 22.54 -10.99
N LEU A 275 -9.96 21.89 -9.84
CA LEU A 275 -8.92 21.17 -9.12
C LEU A 275 -9.37 19.71 -8.89
N LEU A 276 -8.57 18.74 -9.33
CA LEU A 276 -8.73 17.32 -8.98
C LEU A 276 -7.54 16.87 -8.14
N VAL A 277 -7.81 16.44 -6.91
CA VAL A 277 -6.79 15.88 -6.01
C VAL A 277 -7.15 14.46 -5.62
N MET A 278 -6.18 13.55 -5.75
CA MET A 278 -6.32 12.13 -5.40
C MET A 278 -5.35 11.80 -4.27
N ASP A 279 -5.85 11.30 -3.14
CA ASP A 279 -5.07 11.00 -1.93
C ASP A 279 -4.05 12.08 -1.59
N SER A 280 -4.48 13.35 -1.60
CA SER A 280 -3.55 14.47 -1.43
C SER A 280 -2.78 14.37 -0.12
N TRP A 281 -1.45 14.49 -0.18
CA TRP A 281 -0.59 14.49 1.00
C TRP A 281 -0.45 15.91 1.57
N ALA A 282 -1.56 16.45 2.09
CA ALA A 282 -1.64 17.83 2.59
C ALA A 282 -0.83 18.09 3.86
N PHE A 283 -0.35 17.05 4.56
CA PHE A 283 0.57 17.19 5.70
C PHE A 283 1.86 17.97 5.38
N ALA A 284 2.27 17.95 4.10
CA ALA A 284 3.41 18.70 3.60
C ALA A 284 3.12 20.19 3.34
N LEU A 285 1.86 20.63 3.48
CA LEU A 285 1.45 22.03 3.38
C LEU A 285 1.53 22.71 4.75
N THR A 286 1.89 23.99 4.75
CA THR A 286 1.87 24.83 5.94
C THR A 286 0.43 25.10 6.37
N GLU A 287 0.22 25.35 7.67
CA GLU A 287 -1.13 25.69 8.19
C GLU A 287 -1.72 26.91 7.52
N ASP A 288 -0.88 27.85 7.19
CA ASP A 288 -1.23 29.02 6.44
C ASP A 288 -1.90 28.68 5.10
N VAL A 289 -1.43 27.64 4.39
CA VAL A 289 -2.05 27.16 3.15
C VAL A 289 -3.35 26.41 3.43
N VAL A 290 -3.35 25.52 4.42
CA VAL A 290 -4.50 24.69 4.78
C VAL A 290 -5.68 25.54 5.29
N GLN A 291 -5.41 26.50 6.18
CA GLN A 291 -6.42 27.29 6.89
C GLN A 291 -6.91 28.51 6.12
N ARG A 292 -6.04 29.21 5.38
CA ARG A 292 -6.49 30.40 4.64
C ARG A 292 -7.38 30.05 3.46
N GLY A 293 -7.31 28.83 2.95
CA GLY A 293 -8.11 28.41 1.80
C GLY A 293 -7.92 29.33 0.59
N LEU A 294 -9.01 29.65 -0.10
CA LEU A 294 -9.06 30.63 -1.20
C LEU A 294 -9.65 31.95 -0.68
N SER A 295 -9.16 33.08 -1.21
CA SER A 295 -9.59 34.42 -0.79
C SER A 295 -11.12 34.62 -0.89
N LYS A 296 -11.76 35.10 0.19
CA LYS A 296 -13.22 35.33 0.28
C LYS A 296 -13.76 36.38 -0.69
N ASN A 297 -12.90 37.24 -1.23
CA ASN A 297 -13.29 38.27 -2.19
C ASN A 297 -13.28 37.77 -3.63
N ASP A 298 -12.99 36.48 -3.84
CA ASP A 298 -12.94 35.92 -5.18
C ASP A 298 -14.35 35.55 -5.68
N LYS A 299 -14.80 36.24 -6.73
CA LYS A 299 -16.12 36.01 -7.37
C LYS A 299 -16.10 34.86 -8.38
N THR A 300 -14.94 34.31 -8.71
CA THR A 300 -14.84 33.23 -9.70
C THR A 300 -14.94 31.85 -9.03
N GLN A 301 -15.95 31.08 -9.44
CA GLN A 301 -16.21 29.70 -9.01
C GLN A 301 -15.10 28.75 -9.49
N ILE A 302 -14.60 27.90 -8.58
CA ILE A 302 -13.72 26.76 -8.90
C ILE A 302 -14.46 25.45 -8.58
N ASN A 303 -14.39 24.50 -9.50
CA ASN A 303 -14.90 23.15 -9.27
C ASN A 303 -13.80 22.27 -8.65
N ILE A 304 -13.99 21.77 -7.44
CA ILE A 304 -12.98 21.00 -6.70
C ILE A 304 -13.50 19.59 -6.45
N LEU A 305 -12.76 18.59 -6.92
CA LEU A 305 -13.01 17.18 -6.67
C LEU A 305 -11.84 16.60 -5.88
N SER A 306 -12.12 16.14 -4.67
CA SER A 306 -11.20 15.37 -3.85
C SER A 306 -11.64 13.91 -3.86
N ILE A 307 -10.73 13.00 -4.20
CA ILE A 307 -10.97 11.56 -4.13
C ILE A 307 -9.94 10.95 -3.18
N ILE A 308 -10.43 10.26 -2.17
CA ILE A 308 -9.62 9.58 -1.16
C ILE A 308 -9.83 8.08 -1.31
N SER A 309 -8.76 7.27 -1.36
CA SER A 309 -8.84 5.82 -1.35
C SER A 309 -9.33 5.32 0.01
N GLU A 310 -10.06 4.20 0.02
CA GLU A 310 -10.53 3.59 1.28
C GLU A 310 -9.39 3.28 2.25
N ASP A 311 -8.25 2.79 1.75
CA ASP A 311 -7.06 2.54 2.59
C ASP A 311 -6.51 3.83 3.21
N TRP A 312 -6.45 4.93 2.44
CA TRP A 312 -5.97 6.23 2.95
C TRP A 312 -6.94 6.85 3.94
N GLU A 313 -8.25 6.73 3.71
CA GLU A 313 -9.29 7.18 4.64
C GLU A 313 -9.17 6.47 6.01
N GLN A 314 -9.01 5.14 5.98
CA GLN A 314 -9.04 4.33 7.19
C GLN A 314 -7.73 4.37 7.98
N ASN A 315 -6.60 4.47 7.28
CA ASN A 315 -5.29 4.23 7.89
C ASN A 315 -4.39 5.48 7.95
N ASN A 316 -4.73 6.59 7.30
CA ASN A 316 -3.91 7.79 7.31
C ASN A 316 -4.53 8.96 8.10
N VAL A 317 -3.93 9.29 9.24
CA VAL A 317 -4.33 10.44 10.08
C VAL A 317 -4.08 11.78 9.38
N GLU A 318 -3.14 11.84 8.44
CA GLU A 318 -2.77 13.02 7.66
C GLU A 318 -3.83 13.42 6.60
N ARG A 319 -4.97 12.72 6.58
CA ARG A 319 -6.15 13.10 5.79
C ARG A 319 -6.87 14.33 6.35
N LEU A 320 -6.64 14.66 7.62
CA LEU A 320 -7.33 15.76 8.31
C LEU A 320 -6.99 17.10 7.69
N GLU A 321 -5.75 17.31 7.25
CA GLU A 321 -5.31 18.54 6.58
C GLU A 321 -6.02 18.75 5.23
N VAL A 322 -6.35 17.66 4.52
CA VAL A 322 -7.16 17.76 3.29
C VAL A 322 -8.58 18.20 3.64
N ALA A 323 -9.18 17.61 4.67
CA ALA A 323 -10.52 17.97 5.13
C ALA A 323 -10.57 19.44 5.60
N GLU A 324 -9.57 19.91 6.36
CA GLU A 324 -9.46 21.28 6.82
C GLU A 324 -9.29 22.26 5.65
N PHE A 325 -8.48 21.91 4.64
CA PHE A 325 -8.39 22.70 3.42
C PHE A 325 -9.75 22.77 2.70
N LEU A 326 -10.44 21.66 2.48
CA LEU A 326 -11.73 21.67 1.80
C LEU A 326 -12.78 22.50 2.57
N GLN A 327 -12.81 22.39 3.90
CA GLN A 327 -13.68 23.21 4.76
C GLN A 327 -13.35 24.70 4.66
N SER A 328 -12.07 25.07 4.57
CA SER A 328 -11.69 26.47 4.39
C SER A 328 -12.12 27.02 3.03
N LEU A 329 -12.32 26.16 2.03
CA LEU A 329 -12.85 26.53 0.71
C LEU A 329 -14.38 26.66 0.67
N GLU A 330 -15.10 25.86 1.46
CA GLU A 330 -16.57 25.94 1.60
C GLU A 330 -17.02 27.27 2.20
N ALA A 331 -16.17 27.92 3.01
CA ALA A 331 -16.43 29.26 3.54
C ALA A 331 -16.54 30.35 2.46
N ASN A 332 -16.17 30.06 1.20
CA ASN A 332 -16.44 30.88 0.03
C ASN A 332 -17.56 30.25 -0.82
N THR A 333 -18.77 30.83 -0.77
CA THR A 333 -20.03 30.23 -1.24
C THR A 333 -20.14 30.00 -2.75
N ASN A 334 -19.14 30.40 -3.54
CA ASN A 334 -19.16 30.27 -5.00
C ASN A 334 -18.49 28.99 -5.51
N ASN A 335 -17.77 28.23 -4.66
CA ASN A 335 -17.07 27.02 -5.09
C ASN A 335 -18.01 25.81 -5.13
N HIS A 336 -17.80 24.91 -6.10
CA HIS A 336 -18.47 23.61 -6.12
C HIS A 336 -17.48 22.53 -5.69
N ILE A 337 -17.63 22.05 -4.45
CA ILE A 337 -16.70 21.13 -3.81
C ILE A 337 -17.38 19.77 -3.64
N LEU A 338 -16.70 18.70 -4.08
CA LEU A 338 -17.12 17.33 -3.86
C LEU A 338 -15.92 16.54 -3.31
N SER A 339 -16.13 15.81 -2.22
CA SER A 339 -15.15 14.89 -1.67
C SER A 339 -15.75 13.48 -1.62
N MET A 340 -15.03 12.50 -2.18
CA MET A 340 -15.52 11.13 -2.32
C MET A 340 -14.50 10.12 -1.81
N VAL A 341 -14.98 8.96 -1.36
CA VAL A 341 -14.14 7.81 -1.02
C VAL A 341 -14.23 6.77 -2.14
N ALA A 342 -13.10 6.30 -2.63
CA ALA A 342 -13.00 5.21 -3.61
C ALA A 342 -12.94 3.86 -2.87
N PRO A 343 -14.03 3.06 -2.90
CA PRO A 343 -14.13 1.83 -2.13
C PRO A 343 -13.16 0.77 -2.66
N ASN A 344 -12.59 -0.03 -1.76
CA ASN A 344 -11.53 -1.00 -2.05
C ASN A 344 -10.24 -0.44 -2.65
N ALA A 345 -10.13 0.86 -2.92
CA ALA A 345 -8.93 1.44 -3.50
C ALA A 345 -7.83 1.56 -2.45
N VAL A 346 -6.59 1.51 -2.91
CA VAL A 346 -5.37 1.81 -2.13
C VAL A 346 -4.68 3.03 -2.71
N HIS A 347 -3.67 3.56 -2.03
CA HIS A 347 -2.96 4.76 -2.48
C HIS A 347 -2.45 4.68 -3.93
N GLN A 348 -1.97 3.50 -4.33
CA GLN A 348 -1.40 3.29 -5.65
C GLN A 348 -2.47 3.10 -6.76
N SER A 349 -3.75 2.96 -6.42
CA SER A 349 -4.86 2.75 -7.37
C SER A 349 -5.07 3.92 -8.33
N PHE A 350 -4.51 5.09 -8.04
CA PHE A 350 -4.53 6.28 -8.92
C PHE A 350 -3.34 6.33 -9.89
N SER A 351 -2.45 5.33 -9.86
CA SER A 351 -1.29 5.21 -10.72
C SER A 351 -1.35 3.92 -11.54
N ASP A 352 -0.59 3.87 -12.63
CA ASP A 352 -0.49 2.70 -13.49
C ASP A 352 0.13 1.48 -12.78
N SER A 353 0.69 1.65 -11.58
CA SER A 353 1.33 0.56 -10.83
C SER A 353 0.36 -0.55 -10.44
N GLU A 354 -0.95 -0.27 -10.39
CA GLU A 354 -2.03 -1.23 -10.20
C GLU A 354 -2.14 -2.25 -11.36
N ALA A 355 -1.62 -1.88 -12.53
CA ALA A 355 -1.63 -2.66 -13.77
C ALA A 355 -0.29 -3.34 -14.09
N TRP A 356 0.78 -3.07 -13.34
CA TRP A 356 2.13 -3.59 -13.60
C TRP A 356 2.24 -5.10 -13.45
N PHE A 357 1.52 -5.68 -12.48
CA PHE A 357 1.66 -7.09 -12.13
C PHE A 357 0.33 -7.85 -12.18
N PRO A 358 0.38 -9.21 -12.20
CA PRO A 358 -0.80 -10.03 -12.00
C PRO A 358 -1.55 -9.69 -10.71
N SER A 359 -2.87 -9.91 -10.72
CA SER A 359 -3.77 -9.50 -9.66
C SER A 359 -3.33 -9.89 -8.25
N LEU A 360 -2.85 -11.12 -8.08
CA LEU A 360 -2.40 -11.62 -6.79
C LEU A 360 -1.17 -10.85 -6.29
N VAL A 361 -0.18 -10.64 -7.17
CA VAL A 361 1.05 -9.91 -6.86
C VAL A 361 0.77 -8.43 -6.62
N ALA A 362 -0.04 -7.79 -7.47
CA ALA A 362 -0.42 -6.38 -7.32
C ALA A 362 -1.13 -6.11 -5.99
N ARG A 363 -2.02 -7.03 -5.56
CA ARG A 363 -2.73 -6.95 -4.28
C ARG A 363 -1.81 -7.11 -3.08
N GLN A 364 -0.88 -8.07 -3.18
CA GLN A 364 0.09 -8.29 -2.12
C GLN A 364 1.10 -7.14 -1.99
N ALA A 365 1.46 -6.52 -3.11
CA ALA A 365 2.32 -5.34 -3.17
C ALA A 365 1.60 -4.03 -2.80
N ARG A 366 0.31 -4.09 -2.43
CA ARG A 366 -0.55 -2.91 -2.20
C ARG A 366 -0.56 -1.91 -3.37
N ASN A 367 -0.31 -2.38 -4.58
CA ASN A 367 -0.50 -1.59 -5.79
C ASN A 367 -1.98 -1.54 -6.20
N ARG A 368 -2.77 -2.54 -5.78
CA ARG A 368 -4.21 -2.62 -6.01
C ARG A 368 -4.91 -3.18 -4.79
N GLY A 369 -6.11 -2.71 -4.46
CA GLY A 369 -6.81 -3.21 -3.28
C GLY A 369 -7.40 -4.61 -3.42
N LYS A 370 -7.74 -5.21 -2.27
CA LYS A 370 -8.14 -6.62 -2.19
C LYS A 370 -9.41 -6.93 -3.00
N GLY A 371 -10.42 -6.06 -2.91
CA GLY A 371 -11.67 -6.13 -3.66
C GLY A 371 -11.68 -5.32 -4.95
N GLU A 372 -10.59 -4.65 -5.28
CA GLU A 372 -10.53 -3.75 -6.42
C GLU A 372 -10.28 -4.50 -7.74
N ASP A 373 -11.12 -4.17 -8.71
CA ASP A 373 -10.99 -4.55 -10.11
C ASP A 373 -10.05 -3.58 -10.83
N ARG A 374 -9.26 -4.12 -11.76
CA ARG A 374 -8.26 -3.35 -12.51
C ARG A 374 -8.91 -2.19 -13.29
N HIS A 375 -8.24 -1.04 -13.31
CA HIS A 375 -8.62 0.21 -14.01
C HIS A 375 -9.85 0.92 -13.44
N VAL A 376 -10.59 0.32 -12.51
CA VAL A 376 -11.88 0.87 -12.07
C VAL A 376 -11.71 2.20 -11.35
N THR A 377 -10.71 2.34 -10.47
CA THR A 377 -10.50 3.57 -9.70
C THR A 377 -10.11 4.75 -10.59
N ILE A 378 -9.17 4.58 -11.52
CA ILE A 378 -8.80 5.61 -12.50
C ILE A 378 -10.01 5.99 -13.36
N ARG A 379 -10.73 5.00 -13.88
CA ARG A 379 -11.90 5.23 -14.74
C ARG A 379 -13.01 5.99 -14.02
N ALA A 380 -13.37 5.57 -12.80
CA ALA A 380 -14.39 6.22 -11.99
C ALA A 380 -13.97 7.65 -11.62
N THR A 381 -12.71 7.85 -11.23
CA THR A 381 -12.15 9.17 -10.93
C THR A 381 -12.33 10.15 -12.09
N VAL A 382 -11.95 9.74 -13.29
CA VAL A 382 -12.08 10.60 -14.49
C VAL A 382 -13.54 10.78 -14.90
N GLN A 383 -14.41 9.79 -14.67
CA GLN A 383 -15.85 9.93 -14.91
C GLN A 383 -16.47 11.02 -14.01
N GLU A 384 -16.20 11.00 -12.71
CA GLU A 384 -16.75 12.00 -11.80
C GLU A 384 -16.18 13.40 -12.09
N TRP A 385 -14.88 13.49 -12.39
CA TRP A 385 -14.29 14.76 -12.79
C TRP A 385 -14.85 15.31 -14.10
N GLY A 386 -15.11 14.43 -15.08
CA GLY A 386 -15.74 14.78 -16.35
C GLY A 386 -17.18 15.27 -16.16
N ARG A 387 -17.95 14.66 -15.26
CA ARG A 387 -19.31 15.13 -14.91
C ARG A 387 -19.28 16.49 -14.22
N MET A 388 -18.39 16.67 -13.25
CA MET A 388 -18.25 17.94 -12.53
C MET A 388 -17.94 19.12 -13.47
N ASN A 389 -17.19 18.88 -14.54
CA ASN A 389 -16.82 19.90 -15.51
C ASN A 389 -17.71 19.92 -16.78
N ASN A 390 -18.89 19.30 -16.74
CA ASN A 390 -19.85 19.24 -17.86
C ASN A 390 -19.25 18.66 -19.16
N LYS A 391 -18.23 17.80 -19.07
CA LYS A 391 -17.66 17.06 -20.20
C LYS A 391 -18.39 15.75 -20.47
N LEU A 392 -19.15 15.26 -19.50
CA LEU A 392 -20.00 14.08 -19.61
C LEU A 392 -21.42 14.43 -19.17
N ASN A 393 -22.41 13.85 -19.82
CA ASN A 393 -23.81 14.00 -19.42
C ASN A 393 -24.06 13.36 -18.04
N ALA A 394 -25.07 13.86 -17.33
CA ALA A 394 -25.61 13.23 -16.12
C ALA A 394 -25.92 11.74 -16.39
N PRO A 395 -25.76 10.85 -15.39
CA PRO A 395 -25.98 9.43 -15.60
C PRO A 395 -27.41 9.20 -16.11
N THR A 396 -27.56 8.81 -17.38
CA THR A 396 -28.65 7.91 -17.75
C THR A 396 -28.52 6.72 -16.81
N GLU A 397 -29.59 6.42 -16.06
CA GLU A 397 -29.71 5.25 -15.19
C GLU A 397 -28.83 4.13 -15.71
N CYS A 398 -27.95 3.64 -14.84
CA CYS A 398 -27.01 2.56 -15.13
C CYS A 398 -27.75 1.46 -15.89
N GLY A 399 -27.67 1.54 -17.23
CA GLY A 399 -28.22 0.55 -18.11
C GLY A 399 -27.43 -0.67 -17.74
N LYS A 400 -28.07 -1.59 -17.01
CA LYS A 400 -27.51 -2.87 -16.59
C LYS A 400 -26.56 -3.30 -17.69
N GLN A 401 -25.26 -3.11 -17.49
CA GLN A 401 -24.29 -3.64 -18.41
C GLN A 401 -24.57 -5.12 -18.32
N LYS A 402 -25.25 -5.66 -19.34
CA LYS A 402 -25.37 -7.10 -19.54
C LYS A 402 -23.94 -7.56 -19.35
N ARG A 403 -23.72 -8.39 -18.31
CA ARG A 403 -22.55 -9.25 -18.20
C ARG A 403 -22.46 -9.96 -19.54
N ARG A 404 -21.75 -9.37 -20.50
CA ARG A 404 -21.29 -10.07 -21.68
C ARG A 404 -20.24 -10.96 -21.06
N SER A 405 -20.61 -12.21 -20.80
CA SER A 405 -19.64 -13.24 -20.54
C SER A 405 -18.67 -13.15 -21.72
N GLN A 406 -17.51 -12.57 -21.46
CA GLN A 406 -16.37 -12.75 -22.30
C GLN A 406 -16.14 -14.25 -22.20
N LYS A 407 -16.67 -15.01 -23.18
CA LYS A 407 -16.40 -16.44 -23.33
C LYS A 407 -14.90 -16.54 -23.12
N SER A 408 -14.49 -17.14 -22.01
CA SER A 408 -13.09 -17.43 -21.77
C SER A 408 -12.68 -18.31 -22.93
N SER A 409 -11.94 -17.75 -23.88
CA SER A 409 -11.12 -18.56 -24.77
C SER A 409 -10.30 -19.45 -23.84
N ASN A 410 -10.51 -20.77 -23.94
CA ASN A 410 -9.87 -21.80 -23.12
C ASN A 410 -8.45 -21.38 -22.74
N LEU A 411 -8.29 -20.84 -21.53
CA LEU A 411 -6.99 -20.46 -21.02
C LEU A 411 -6.27 -21.79 -20.82
N ARG A 412 -5.29 -22.07 -21.67
CA ARG A 412 -4.61 -23.37 -21.69
C ARG A 412 -4.07 -23.65 -20.27
N PRO A 413 -4.18 -24.89 -19.75
CA PRO A 413 -3.81 -25.22 -18.37
C PRO A 413 -2.41 -24.72 -17.95
N TRP A 414 -1.45 -24.72 -18.87
CA TRP A 414 -0.11 -24.19 -18.63
C TRP A 414 -0.07 -22.69 -18.31
N ILE A 415 -0.99 -21.86 -18.82
CA ILE A 415 -1.07 -20.41 -18.50
C ILE A 415 -1.45 -20.21 -17.04
N VAL A 416 -2.36 -21.03 -16.53
CA VAL A 416 -2.79 -21.03 -15.12
C VAL A 416 -1.63 -21.48 -14.22
N THR A 417 -0.91 -22.54 -14.60
CA THR A 417 0.30 -22.99 -13.90
C THR A 417 1.41 -21.93 -13.92
N CYS A 418 1.62 -21.24 -15.05
CA CYS A 418 2.58 -20.14 -15.16
C CYS A 418 2.20 -18.96 -14.26
N LEU A 419 0.93 -18.57 -14.21
CA LEU A 419 0.45 -17.49 -13.32
C LEU A 419 0.60 -17.84 -11.83
N MET A 420 0.44 -19.12 -11.45
CA MET A 420 0.70 -19.59 -10.09
C MET A 420 2.20 -19.61 -9.76
N LEU A 421 3.04 -20.08 -10.68
CA LEU A 421 4.49 -20.03 -10.52
C LEU A 421 5.00 -18.59 -10.42
N ILE A 422 4.45 -17.66 -11.19
CA ILE A 422 4.73 -16.22 -11.04
C ILE A 422 4.33 -15.72 -9.67
N SER A 423 3.16 -16.12 -9.17
CA SER A 423 2.72 -15.68 -7.85
C SER A 423 3.65 -16.20 -6.76
N ILE A 424 4.06 -17.47 -6.81
CA ILE A 424 4.98 -18.06 -5.84
C ILE A 424 6.41 -17.48 -5.97
N LEU A 425 6.88 -17.24 -7.20
CA LEU A 425 8.23 -16.73 -7.48
C LEU A 425 8.33 -15.23 -7.23
N CYS A 426 7.33 -14.45 -7.64
CA CYS A 426 7.21 -13.04 -7.26
C CYS A 426 7.11 -12.95 -5.75
N VAL A 427 6.28 -13.74 -5.05
CA VAL A 427 6.16 -13.67 -3.58
C VAL A 427 7.44 -14.01 -2.82
N LYS A 428 8.28 -14.92 -3.34
CA LYS A 428 9.59 -15.21 -2.72
C LYS A 428 10.66 -14.16 -3.03
N VAL A 429 10.49 -13.37 -4.08
CA VAL A 429 11.41 -12.29 -4.47
C VAL A 429 10.92 -10.94 -3.95
N TYR A 430 9.60 -10.71 -3.86
CA TYR A 430 8.88 -9.57 -3.28
C TYR A 430 8.55 -9.86 -1.80
N PRO A 431 9.39 -9.48 -0.81
CA PRO A 431 8.84 -9.15 0.49
C PRO A 431 7.89 -7.94 0.30
N ALA A 432 6.82 -7.89 1.09
CA ALA A 432 5.73 -6.91 0.97
C ALA A 432 6.23 -5.51 0.62
N MET A 433 5.95 -5.06 -0.61
CA MET A 433 6.02 -3.64 -0.95
C MET A 433 4.97 -2.94 -0.09
N SER A 434 5.43 -2.25 0.94
CA SER A 434 4.88 -0.95 1.26
C SER A 434 5.74 0.03 0.47
N PHE A 435 5.16 0.74 -0.51
CA PHE A 435 5.60 2.13 -0.66
C PHE A 435 5.52 2.69 0.75
N GLN A 436 6.62 3.23 1.29
CA GLN A 436 6.57 3.95 2.55
C GLN A 436 5.63 5.15 2.36
N SER A 437 4.32 4.93 2.49
CA SER A 437 3.47 5.84 3.21
C SER A 437 4.11 5.91 4.59
N THR A 438 4.47 7.11 5.02
CA THR A 438 4.88 7.43 6.38
C THR A 438 3.70 7.19 7.33
N SER A 439 3.24 5.95 7.48
CA SER A 439 2.42 5.53 8.61
C SER A 439 3.37 4.95 9.64
N PHE A 440 3.87 5.83 10.51
CA PHE A 440 4.73 5.44 11.63
C PHE A 440 3.92 4.80 12.76
N ASP A 441 4.41 3.67 13.22
CA ASP A 441 4.27 3.19 14.60
C ASP A 441 4.76 4.29 15.57
N THR A 442 3.84 5.00 16.22
CA THR A 442 4.16 5.84 17.38
C THR A 442 4.10 4.99 18.65
N ARG A 443 5.25 4.62 19.23
CA ARG A 443 5.44 4.49 20.69
C ARG A 443 6.94 4.32 21.03
N ARG A 444 7.41 5.14 22.00
CA ARG A 444 8.76 5.32 22.61
C ARG A 444 9.63 6.39 21.94
N SER A 445 10.19 7.38 22.62
CA SER A 445 10.48 7.56 24.05
C SER A 445 10.71 9.05 24.34
N MET A 446 10.03 9.61 25.35
CA MET A 446 10.53 10.72 26.15
C MET A 446 10.73 10.21 27.57
N SER A 447 11.98 10.15 28.00
CA SER A 447 12.37 10.20 29.40
C SER A 447 13.76 10.82 29.43
N SER A 448 13.84 12.00 30.03
CA SER A 448 15.03 12.80 30.23
C SER A 448 15.83 12.30 31.44
N LYS A 449 17.17 12.39 31.36
CA LYS A 449 17.99 13.21 32.25
C LYS A 449 19.50 13.01 32.03
N LEU A 450 20.16 14.16 31.88
CA LEU A 450 21.51 14.56 32.27
C LEU A 450 22.60 13.51 32.57
N GLY A 451 23.78 13.73 31.97
CA GLY A 451 25.03 13.73 32.76
C GLY A 451 26.30 13.16 32.11
N VAL A 452 27.10 14.04 31.51
CA VAL A 452 28.60 14.09 31.54
C VAL A 452 29.45 13.03 30.77
N GLN A 453 30.08 13.53 29.70
CA GLN A 453 31.48 13.40 29.23
C GLN A 453 32.42 12.31 29.82
N MET A 454 32.98 11.44 28.98
CA MET A 454 34.39 11.44 28.50
C MET A 454 34.75 10.13 27.74
N SER A 455 35.72 10.25 26.83
CA SER A 455 36.20 9.29 25.82
C SER A 455 37.16 8.19 26.37
N PRO A 456 37.65 7.23 25.54
CA PRO A 456 37.84 5.78 25.86
C PRO A 456 39.27 5.40 26.29
N PRO A 457 39.61 4.11 26.60
CA PRO A 457 40.11 3.19 25.54
C PRO A 457 39.99 1.64 25.77
N THR A 458 40.07 0.89 24.65
CA THR A 458 40.74 -0.41 24.33
C THR A 458 40.85 -1.66 25.27
N LEU A 459 40.58 -2.81 24.62
CA LEU A 459 41.32 -4.11 24.58
C LEU A 459 41.49 -5.04 25.81
N SER A 460 40.88 -6.22 25.65
CA SER A 460 41.48 -7.57 25.73
C SER A 460 41.65 -8.35 27.06
N SER A 461 41.38 -9.65 26.93
CA SER A 461 41.93 -10.81 27.68
C SER A 461 41.28 -11.08 29.06
N LEU A 462 40.61 -12.21 29.30
CA LEU A 462 41.03 -13.64 29.41
C LEU A 462 41.07 -14.08 30.90
N TYR A 463 40.17 -15.02 31.22
CA TYR A 463 40.34 -16.16 32.14
C TYR A 463 40.87 -15.94 33.57
N ALA A 464 40.06 -16.23 34.60
CA ALA A 464 40.04 -17.53 35.29
C ALA A 464 39.47 -17.45 36.73
N SER A 465 38.86 -18.57 37.17
CA SER A 465 38.72 -19.07 38.55
C SER A 465 37.54 -18.53 39.39
N LYS A 466 36.75 -19.30 40.16
CA LYS A 466 36.39 -20.73 40.29
C LYS A 466 35.33 -20.79 41.41
N LYS A 467 34.24 -21.55 41.21
CA LYS A 467 33.32 -22.21 42.18
C LYS A 467 32.86 -21.53 43.49
N ALA A 468 31.54 -21.42 43.65
CA ALA A 468 30.78 -22.02 44.77
C ALA A 468 29.28 -22.12 44.38
N GLU A 469 28.68 -23.29 44.63
CA GLU A 469 27.26 -23.61 44.43
C GLU A 469 26.41 -23.05 45.57
N ASP A 470 25.23 -22.47 45.27
CA ASP A 470 23.96 -22.83 45.94
C ASP A 470 22.74 -22.14 45.28
N ALA A 471 21.74 -22.99 45.00
CA ALA A 471 20.29 -22.80 44.83
C ALA A 471 19.68 -21.51 44.21
N SER A 472 18.75 -21.77 43.26
CA SER A 472 17.67 -20.92 42.73
C SER A 472 17.92 -20.21 41.39
N ALA A 473 17.26 -20.70 40.33
CA ALA A 473 16.57 -19.92 39.27
C ALA A 473 16.21 -20.86 38.11
N ALA A 474 14.91 -21.05 37.87
CA ALA A 474 14.42 -21.59 36.61
C ALA A 474 14.65 -20.54 35.49
N PRO A 475 14.98 -20.96 34.26
CA PRO A 475 15.31 -20.04 33.17
C PRO A 475 14.06 -19.32 32.65
N PRO A 476 14.19 -18.09 32.08
CA PRO A 476 13.06 -17.37 31.51
C PRO A 476 12.70 -17.98 30.15
N THR A 477 11.69 -18.84 30.10
CA THR A 477 11.07 -19.27 28.84
C THR A 477 10.10 -18.21 28.34
N SER A 478 10.61 -17.12 27.78
CA SER A 478 9.82 -16.23 26.91
C SER A 478 10.03 -16.65 25.47
N VAL A 479 9.08 -17.41 24.91
CA VAL A 479 9.07 -17.73 23.48
C VAL A 479 8.46 -16.55 22.74
N GLN A 480 9.26 -15.86 21.93
CA GLN A 480 8.80 -14.87 20.96
C GLN A 480 8.45 -15.59 19.66
N PHE A 481 7.30 -15.28 19.06
CA PHE A 481 6.96 -15.70 17.71
C PHE A 481 6.77 -14.49 16.79
N SER A 482 7.56 -14.46 15.73
CA SER A 482 7.34 -13.66 14.53
C SER A 482 6.08 -14.15 13.80
N ALA A 483 5.28 -13.21 13.31
CA ALA A 483 3.98 -13.48 12.73
C ALA A 483 4.08 -14.30 11.42
N SER A 484 3.43 -15.46 11.43
CA SER A 484 3.10 -16.25 10.23
C SER A 484 1.58 -16.39 10.16
N PHE A 485 1.01 -15.98 9.02
CA PHE A 485 -0.42 -16.08 8.70
C PHE A 485 -0.78 -17.49 8.25
N ASN A 486 -1.91 -18.03 8.73
CA ASN A 486 -2.82 -18.95 8.03
C ASN A 486 -4.16 -18.93 8.76
N ASP A 487 -5.23 -18.44 8.13
CA ASP A 487 -6.19 -19.15 7.25
C ASP A 487 -7.29 -19.86 8.06
N SER A 488 -8.40 -19.14 8.25
CA SER A 488 -9.69 -19.73 8.60
C SER A 488 -10.63 -19.68 7.40
N LEU A 489 -11.11 -20.86 7.06
CA LEU A 489 -11.97 -21.22 5.94
C LEU A 489 -13.21 -20.33 5.82
N VAL A 490 -13.24 -19.51 4.78
CA VAL A 490 -14.48 -19.02 4.16
C VAL A 490 -14.81 -19.99 3.04
N SER A 491 -15.97 -20.65 3.14
CA SER A 491 -16.51 -21.50 2.08
C SER A 491 -16.71 -20.66 0.81
N SER A 492 -15.81 -20.82 -0.18
CA SER A 492 -15.97 -20.25 -1.51
C SER A 492 -16.67 -21.25 -2.43
N ASP A 493 -17.77 -20.82 -3.05
CA ASP A 493 -18.52 -21.58 -4.07
C ASP A 493 -17.77 -21.66 -5.43
N ASN A 494 -16.48 -21.35 -5.46
CA ASN A 494 -15.67 -21.28 -6.67
C ASN A 494 -14.86 -22.58 -6.86
N PRO A 495 -15.09 -23.35 -7.94
CA PRO A 495 -14.41 -24.62 -8.18
C PRO A 495 -12.89 -24.47 -8.34
N LEU A 496 -12.40 -23.29 -8.76
CA LEU A 496 -10.96 -23.01 -8.82
C LEU A 496 -10.33 -22.84 -7.44
N ASP A 497 -11.05 -22.28 -6.48
CA ASP A 497 -10.57 -22.10 -5.11
C ASP A 497 -10.59 -23.44 -4.36
N GLN A 498 -11.58 -24.30 -4.64
CA GLN A 498 -11.60 -25.68 -4.17
C GLN A 498 -10.44 -26.50 -4.74
N LEU A 499 -10.14 -26.35 -6.04
CA LEU A 499 -9.00 -27.01 -6.68
C LEU A 499 -7.65 -26.49 -6.12
N LEU A 500 -7.55 -25.19 -5.86
CA LEU A 500 -6.37 -24.57 -5.27
C LEU A 500 -6.14 -25.00 -3.83
N ALA A 501 -7.20 -25.03 -3.02
CA ALA A 501 -7.17 -25.56 -1.67
C ALA A 501 -6.75 -27.04 -1.68
N TRP A 502 -7.31 -27.82 -2.61
CA TRP A 502 -6.96 -29.23 -2.81
C TRP A 502 -5.49 -29.41 -3.21
N LEU A 503 -4.96 -28.65 -4.18
CA LEU A 503 -3.55 -28.72 -4.60
C LEU A 503 -2.57 -28.22 -3.54
N SER A 504 -2.98 -27.28 -2.69
CA SER A 504 -2.18 -26.75 -1.60
C SER A 504 -2.14 -27.66 -0.36
N SER A 505 -2.98 -28.70 -0.35
CA SER A 505 -3.06 -29.71 0.71
C SER A 505 -1.74 -30.44 0.86
N ASP A 506 -1.39 -30.73 2.11
CA ASP A 506 -0.16 -31.41 2.49
C ASP A 506 -0.10 -32.81 1.86
N ILE A 507 -1.23 -33.53 1.90
CA ILE A 507 -1.40 -34.87 1.32
C ILE A 507 -1.21 -34.82 -0.21
N VAL A 508 -1.82 -33.83 -0.87
CA VAL A 508 -1.73 -33.70 -2.33
C VAL A 508 -0.31 -33.33 -2.76
N SER A 509 0.38 -32.46 -2.02
CA SER A 509 1.78 -32.12 -2.28
C SER A 509 2.70 -33.35 -2.16
N ILE A 510 2.45 -34.22 -1.17
CA ILE A 510 3.21 -35.47 -0.99
C ILE A 510 2.96 -36.45 -2.12
N VAL A 511 1.69 -36.67 -2.47
CA VAL A 511 1.31 -37.58 -3.55
C VAL A 511 1.87 -37.09 -4.88
N LEU A 512 1.70 -35.81 -5.20
CA LEU A 512 2.17 -35.24 -6.47
C LEU A 512 3.70 -35.26 -6.58
N GLY A 513 4.41 -34.93 -5.49
CA GLY A 513 5.87 -35.02 -5.41
C GLY A 513 6.38 -36.46 -5.56
N SER A 514 5.71 -37.43 -4.91
CA SER A 514 6.07 -38.85 -4.96
C SER A 514 5.82 -39.46 -6.35
N VAL A 515 4.67 -39.16 -6.96
CA VAL A 515 4.33 -39.60 -8.32
C VAL A 515 5.27 -38.98 -9.35
N GLY A 516 5.63 -37.71 -9.18
CA GLY A 516 6.60 -37.02 -10.04
C GLY A 516 8.00 -37.65 -9.99
N LEU A 517 8.49 -37.99 -8.79
CA LEU A 517 9.77 -38.71 -8.64
C LEU A 517 9.72 -40.11 -9.27
N LEU A 518 8.61 -40.84 -9.10
CA LEU A 518 8.42 -42.14 -9.73
C LEU A 518 8.40 -42.04 -11.27
N ALA A 519 7.76 -41.01 -11.82
CA ALA A 519 7.76 -40.75 -13.25
C ALA A 519 9.16 -40.45 -13.80
N VAL A 520 9.99 -39.72 -13.06
CA VAL A 520 11.40 -39.49 -13.43
C VAL A 520 12.20 -40.79 -13.41
N VAL A 521 11.98 -41.67 -12.43
CA VAL A 521 12.62 -43.01 -12.37
C VAL A 521 12.18 -43.88 -13.54
N ILE A 522 10.89 -43.92 -13.86
CA ILE A 522 10.35 -44.69 -15.00
C ILE A 522 10.91 -44.13 -16.32
N HIS A 523 10.96 -42.80 -16.48
CA HIS A 523 11.55 -42.16 -17.65
C HIS A 523 13.01 -42.56 -17.82
N ARG A 524 13.79 -42.56 -16.72
CA ARG A 524 15.20 -42.95 -16.75
C ARG A 524 15.40 -44.44 -17.05
N LEU A 525 14.53 -45.31 -16.55
CA LEU A 525 14.55 -46.75 -16.85
C LEU A 525 14.18 -47.04 -18.31
N ALA A 526 13.17 -46.36 -18.84
CA ALA A 526 12.79 -46.49 -20.25
C ALA A 526 13.89 -46.00 -21.21
N LEU A 527 14.69 -45.01 -20.78
CA LEU A 527 15.81 -44.49 -21.56
C LEU A 527 17.03 -45.42 -21.55
N LEU A 528 17.20 -46.24 -20.50
CA LEU A 528 18.25 -47.26 -20.43
C LEU A 528 18.02 -48.42 -21.42
N ASP A 529 16.76 -48.74 -21.73
CA ASP A 529 16.41 -49.73 -22.75
C ASP A 529 16.55 -49.19 -24.19
N ALA A 530 16.50 -47.87 -24.38
CA ALA A 530 16.67 -47.20 -25.66
C ALA A 530 18.17 -47.02 -26.01
N SER A 531 18.82 -48.13 -26.34
CA SER A 531 20.24 -48.21 -26.70
C SER A 531 20.55 -47.63 -28.10
N SER A 532 20.27 -46.35 -28.35
CA SER A 532 20.70 -45.65 -29.57
C SER A 532 20.77 -44.11 -29.50
N THR A 533 20.94 -43.50 -28.33
CA THR A 533 21.02 -42.04 -28.20
C THR A 533 22.46 -41.54 -28.12
N THR A 534 22.80 -40.54 -28.94
CA THR A 534 24.10 -39.86 -28.99
C THR A 534 24.48 -39.24 -27.64
N ALA A 535 25.77 -39.26 -27.28
CA ALA A 535 26.28 -38.79 -25.98
C ALA A 535 25.80 -37.36 -25.59
N ASP A 536 25.66 -36.45 -26.56
CA ASP A 536 25.21 -35.08 -26.31
C ASP A 536 23.74 -34.99 -25.87
N ALA A 537 22.87 -35.86 -26.42
CA ALA A 537 21.46 -35.93 -26.01
C ALA A 537 21.34 -36.43 -24.55
N LEU A 538 22.13 -37.43 -24.17
CA LEU A 538 22.20 -37.91 -22.79
C LEU A 538 22.62 -36.80 -21.81
N THR A 539 23.55 -35.91 -22.19
CA THR A 539 23.97 -34.84 -21.28
C THR A 539 22.89 -33.78 -21.05
N SER A 540 22.13 -33.42 -22.08
CA SER A 540 21.02 -32.46 -21.98
C SER A 540 19.85 -33.06 -21.20
N GLU A 541 19.52 -34.32 -21.44
CA GLU A 541 18.45 -35.04 -20.74
C GLU A 541 18.80 -35.28 -19.26
N THR A 542 20.06 -35.59 -18.95
CA THR A 542 20.49 -35.75 -17.54
C THR A 542 20.40 -34.44 -16.75
N ARG A 543 20.59 -33.28 -17.39
CA ARG A 543 20.34 -31.96 -16.77
C ARG A 543 18.86 -31.70 -16.54
N ALA A 544 18.00 -32.11 -17.46
CA ALA A 544 16.55 -31.99 -17.32
C ALA A 544 16.02 -32.91 -16.20
N ASP A 545 16.51 -34.15 -16.12
CA ASP A 545 16.16 -35.10 -15.05
C ASP A 545 16.58 -34.58 -13.68
N LEU A 546 17.78 -34.00 -13.55
CA LEU A 546 18.22 -33.37 -12.31
C LEU A 546 17.29 -32.25 -11.87
N LEU A 547 16.88 -31.37 -12.79
CA LEU A 547 15.92 -30.30 -12.50
C LEU A 547 14.54 -30.85 -12.10
N ALA A 548 14.09 -31.93 -12.75
CA ALA A 548 12.83 -32.59 -12.42
C ALA A 548 12.86 -33.23 -11.02
N VAL A 549 13.98 -33.85 -10.63
CA VAL A 549 14.19 -34.36 -9.27
C VAL A 549 14.16 -33.23 -8.25
N PHE A 550 14.84 -32.11 -8.50
CA PHE A 550 14.81 -30.97 -7.57
C PHE A 550 13.42 -30.36 -7.45
N ALA A 551 12.67 -30.25 -8.56
CA ALA A 551 11.31 -29.72 -8.55
C ALA A 551 10.34 -30.64 -7.78
N CYS A 552 10.32 -31.94 -8.10
CA CYS A 552 9.44 -32.91 -7.43
C CYS A 552 9.82 -33.11 -5.96
N GLY A 553 11.12 -33.13 -5.66
CA GLY A 553 11.66 -33.19 -4.31
C GLY A 553 11.31 -31.96 -3.48
N SER A 554 11.28 -30.76 -4.07
CA SER A 554 10.86 -29.54 -3.37
C SER A 554 9.36 -29.54 -3.05
N VAL A 555 8.52 -30.06 -3.96
CA VAL A 555 7.06 -30.21 -3.73
C VAL A 555 6.79 -31.25 -2.64
N LEU A 556 7.50 -32.38 -2.67
CA LEU A 556 7.44 -33.40 -1.64
C LEU A 556 7.91 -32.83 -0.29
N LEU A 557 9.05 -32.14 -0.26
CA LEU A 557 9.60 -31.54 0.95
C LEU A 557 8.65 -30.48 1.52
N ASN A 558 7.99 -29.67 0.68
CA ASN A 558 6.98 -28.72 1.12
C ASN A 558 5.81 -29.43 1.82
N GLY A 559 5.29 -30.53 1.25
CA GLY A 559 4.26 -31.34 1.89
C GLY A 559 4.72 -31.98 3.21
N VAL A 560 5.95 -32.50 3.24
CA VAL A 560 6.56 -33.09 4.46
C VAL A 560 6.86 -32.06 5.54
N THR A 561 7.27 -30.84 5.17
CA THR A 561 7.50 -29.76 6.15
C THR A 561 6.21 -29.21 6.73
N LYS A 562 5.10 -29.32 5.99
CA LYS A 562 3.76 -28.97 6.49
C LYS A 562 3.14 -30.08 7.33
N LEU A 563 3.54 -31.34 7.10
CA LEU A 563 3.16 -32.48 7.96
C LEU A 563 3.60 -32.33 9.42
N ASP A 564 4.47 -31.37 9.74
CA ASP A 564 5.07 -31.25 11.07
C ASP A 564 4.99 -29.82 11.67
N VAL A 565 3.90 -29.07 11.44
CA VAL A 565 3.48 -27.96 12.35
C VAL A 565 1.95 -27.78 12.32
N THR A 566 1.19 -28.85 12.50
CA THR A 566 -0.07 -28.70 13.22
C THR A 566 0.24 -29.04 14.66
N THR A 567 0.33 -28.02 15.52
CA THR A 567 0.05 -28.28 16.94
C THR A 567 -1.32 -28.96 16.93
N ALA A 568 -1.37 -30.24 17.31
CA ALA A 568 -2.63 -30.92 17.52
C ALA A 568 -3.50 -29.95 18.33
N LEU A 569 -4.66 -29.57 17.78
CA LEU A 569 -5.62 -28.74 18.51
C LEU A 569 -5.76 -29.37 19.89
N ALA A 570 -5.33 -28.64 20.92
CA ALA A 570 -5.33 -29.19 22.25
C ALA A 570 -6.77 -29.58 22.59
N GLU A 571 -6.96 -30.82 23.03
CA GLU A 571 -8.26 -31.36 23.39
C GLU A 571 -8.98 -30.39 24.33
N SER A 572 -10.14 -29.88 23.90
CA SER A 572 -10.91 -28.90 24.67
C SER A 572 -11.66 -29.60 25.78
N VAL A 573 -11.52 -29.11 27.01
CA VAL A 573 -12.24 -29.65 28.18
C VAL A 573 -13.49 -28.82 28.43
N VAL A 574 -14.53 -29.40 29.02
CA VAL A 574 -15.67 -28.62 29.55
C VAL A 574 -15.25 -28.05 30.90
N LEU A 575 -15.25 -26.72 31.06
CA LEU A 575 -14.82 -26.09 32.31
C LEU A 575 -15.77 -26.42 33.48
N GLU A 576 -15.19 -26.78 34.62
CA GLU A 576 -15.89 -27.10 35.87
C GLU A 576 -16.24 -25.80 36.61
N GLY A 577 -17.45 -25.30 36.41
CA GLY A 577 -17.89 -24.05 37.01
C GLY A 577 -19.33 -23.70 36.73
N THR A 578 -19.75 -22.54 37.21
CA THR A 578 -21.06 -21.94 36.89
C THR A 578 -20.87 -20.95 35.76
N THR A 579 -21.71 -21.02 34.72
CA THR A 579 -21.70 -20.02 33.64
C THR A 579 -22.59 -18.85 34.07
N LEU A 580 -22.01 -17.67 34.16
CA LEU A 580 -22.75 -16.46 34.50
C LEU A 580 -23.50 -15.92 33.27
N SER A 581 -24.79 -15.60 33.43
CA SER A 581 -25.58 -14.94 32.39
C SER A 581 -25.24 -13.45 32.24
N GLU A 582 -24.82 -12.82 33.34
CA GLU A 582 -24.36 -11.43 33.39
C GLU A 582 -23.05 -11.37 34.19
N SER A 583 -22.21 -10.37 33.92
CA SER A 583 -20.96 -10.18 34.66
C SER A 583 -21.24 -9.81 36.12
N GLU A 584 -20.53 -10.44 37.05
CA GLU A 584 -20.58 -10.07 38.47
C GLU A 584 -19.53 -8.99 38.76
N ILE A 585 -19.90 -7.99 39.57
CA ILE A 585 -19.03 -6.90 40.02
C ILE A 585 -19.12 -6.82 41.54
N PHE A 586 -17.96 -6.76 42.20
CA PHE A 586 -17.83 -6.88 43.65
C PHE A 586 -17.23 -5.65 44.33
N SER A 587 -16.79 -4.63 43.58
CA SER A 587 -16.21 -3.43 44.16
C SER A 587 -17.29 -2.47 44.68
N GLU A 588 -17.24 -2.16 45.98
CA GLU A 588 -18.05 -1.11 46.60
C GLU A 588 -17.60 0.28 46.07
N GLY A 589 -18.54 1.08 45.55
CA GLY A 589 -18.29 2.47 45.12
C GLY A 589 -18.02 2.68 43.62
N VAL A 590 -18.34 1.69 42.77
CA VAL A 590 -18.24 1.84 41.31
C VAL A 590 -19.55 2.37 40.73
N ASP A 591 -19.47 3.44 39.94
CA ASP A 591 -20.61 4.08 39.30
C ASP A 591 -21.34 3.13 38.33
N GLU A 592 -22.63 3.40 38.05
CA GLU A 592 -23.46 2.58 37.16
C GLU A 592 -22.87 2.53 35.73
N GLU A 593 -22.22 3.61 35.30
CA GLU A 593 -21.56 3.72 34.00
C GLU A 593 -20.28 2.87 33.92
N ALA A 594 -19.52 2.82 35.02
CA ALA A 594 -18.34 1.96 35.15
C ALA A 594 -18.72 0.47 35.19
N THR A 595 -19.83 0.16 35.84
CA THR A 595 -20.39 -1.20 35.86
C THR A 595 -20.73 -1.70 34.45
N LYS A 596 -21.40 -0.87 33.64
CA LYS A 596 -21.74 -1.19 32.24
C LYS A 596 -20.48 -1.35 31.39
N SER A 597 -19.49 -0.48 31.57
CA SER A 597 -18.22 -0.51 30.81
C SER A 597 -17.38 -1.75 31.12
N LEU A 598 -17.29 -2.15 32.39
CA LEU A 598 -16.60 -3.38 32.80
C LEU A 598 -17.30 -4.63 32.26
N SER A 599 -18.63 -4.67 32.36
CA SER A 599 -19.45 -5.75 31.81
C SER A 599 -19.24 -5.91 30.30
N TRP A 600 -19.31 -4.79 29.56
CA TRP A 600 -19.06 -4.77 28.12
C TRP A 600 -17.66 -5.27 27.78
N ALA A 601 -16.63 -4.84 28.50
CA ALA A 601 -15.25 -5.19 28.21
C ALA A 601 -15.00 -6.70 28.40
N LEU A 602 -15.48 -7.28 29.51
CA LEU A 602 -15.33 -8.71 29.78
C LEU A 602 -16.09 -9.58 28.76
N ASN A 603 -17.34 -9.21 28.46
CA ASN A 603 -18.14 -9.94 27.47
C ASN A 603 -17.54 -9.83 26.05
N SER A 604 -16.98 -8.67 25.71
CA SER A 604 -16.27 -8.48 24.43
C SER A 604 -15.04 -9.39 24.33
N LEU A 605 -14.29 -9.57 25.41
CA LEU A 605 -13.13 -10.47 25.45
C LEU A 605 -13.54 -11.94 25.33
N LEU A 606 -14.60 -12.36 26.02
CA LEU A 606 -15.12 -13.74 25.92
C LEU A 606 -15.70 -14.05 24.54
N THR A 607 -16.22 -13.04 23.85
CA THR A 607 -16.78 -13.20 22.49
C THR A 607 -15.70 -13.19 21.42
N ALA A 608 -14.72 -12.29 21.56
CA ALA A 608 -13.71 -12.05 20.53
C ALA A 608 -12.46 -12.93 20.66
N THR A 609 -12.29 -13.65 21.77
CA THR A 609 -11.11 -14.49 22.02
C THR A 609 -11.51 -15.92 22.41
N PRO A 610 -10.58 -16.89 22.39
CA PRO A 610 -10.82 -18.24 22.91
C PRO A 610 -11.09 -18.32 24.42
N ALA A 611 -11.07 -17.20 25.15
CA ALA A 611 -11.38 -17.17 26.57
C ALA A 611 -12.78 -17.72 26.86
N LYS A 612 -12.91 -18.50 27.93
CA LYS A 612 -14.18 -18.96 28.50
C LYS A 612 -14.42 -18.41 29.90
N SER A 613 -13.40 -17.83 30.52
CA SER A 613 -13.45 -17.18 31.82
C SER A 613 -12.65 -15.88 31.75
N ALA A 614 -13.19 -14.80 32.30
CA ALA A 614 -12.52 -13.51 32.34
C ALA A 614 -12.71 -12.88 33.73
N THR A 615 -11.61 -12.50 34.38
CA THR A 615 -11.61 -11.99 35.76
C THR A 615 -10.67 -10.80 35.90
N ILE A 616 -11.14 -9.73 36.53
CA ILE A 616 -10.33 -8.56 36.91
C ILE A 616 -10.04 -8.63 38.40
N LEU A 617 -8.76 -8.51 38.76
CA LEU A 617 -8.26 -8.53 40.12
C LEU A 617 -7.70 -7.16 40.50
N THR A 618 -7.92 -6.75 41.75
CA THR A 618 -7.31 -5.55 42.35
C THR A 618 -6.58 -5.90 43.63
N GLN A 619 -5.50 -5.19 43.93
CA GLN A 619 -4.68 -5.41 45.12
C GLN A 619 -5.03 -4.38 46.21
N ASN A 620 -5.39 -4.87 47.39
CA ASN A 620 -5.65 -4.02 48.55
C ASN A 620 -4.33 -3.46 49.14
N SER A 621 -4.43 -2.46 50.02
CA SER A 621 -3.31 -1.84 50.75
C SER A 621 -2.38 -2.81 51.48
N ASN A 622 -2.89 -4.00 51.83
CA ASN A 622 -2.14 -5.05 52.52
C ASN A 622 -1.42 -6.03 51.54
N GLY A 623 -1.41 -5.73 50.23
CA GLY A 623 -0.80 -6.56 49.20
C GLY A 623 -1.65 -7.77 48.78
N GLN A 624 -2.89 -7.88 49.24
CA GLN A 624 -3.78 -9.01 48.98
C GLN A 624 -4.67 -8.76 47.76
N TRP A 625 -4.76 -9.73 46.85
CA TRP A 625 -5.59 -9.65 45.65
C TRP A 625 -7.05 -10.05 45.92
N ASN A 626 -7.98 -9.25 45.41
CA ASN A 626 -9.42 -9.49 45.43
C ASN A 626 -10.02 -9.43 44.04
N VAL A 627 -11.07 -10.21 43.80
CA VAL A 627 -11.83 -10.20 42.55
C VAL A 627 -12.70 -8.96 42.50
N CYS A 628 -12.48 -8.10 41.51
CA CYS A 628 -13.25 -6.89 41.26
C CYS A 628 -14.45 -7.19 40.35
N SER A 629 -14.23 -7.91 39.26
CA SER A 629 -15.30 -8.33 38.35
C SER A 629 -14.95 -9.64 37.64
N ARG A 630 -15.96 -10.42 37.26
CA ARG A 630 -15.79 -11.67 36.52
C ARG A 630 -16.96 -11.95 35.57
N ALA A 631 -16.68 -12.63 34.47
CA ALA A 631 -17.65 -13.05 33.47
C ALA A 631 -17.30 -14.41 32.86
N GLY A 632 -18.30 -15.07 32.25
CA GLY A 632 -18.15 -16.38 31.64
C GLY A 632 -18.27 -17.52 32.65
N VAL A 633 -17.43 -18.55 32.50
CA VAL A 633 -17.40 -19.69 33.42
C VAL A 633 -16.54 -19.35 34.64
N VAL A 634 -17.14 -19.38 35.82
CA VAL A 634 -16.48 -19.05 37.11
C VAL A 634 -16.52 -20.26 38.06
N PRO A 635 -15.63 -20.31 39.07
CA PRO A 635 -15.64 -21.40 40.05
C PRO A 635 -16.98 -21.50 40.79
N SER A 636 -17.49 -22.72 41.01
CA SER A 636 -18.77 -22.96 41.70
C SER A 636 -18.78 -22.61 43.19
N SER A 637 -17.63 -22.25 43.77
CA SER A 637 -17.53 -21.84 45.17
C SER A 637 -17.65 -20.32 45.29
N THR A 638 -18.66 -19.85 46.04
CA THR A 638 -18.89 -18.43 46.39
C THR A 638 -17.78 -17.83 47.27
N LYS A 639 -16.81 -18.62 47.74
CA LYS A 639 -15.69 -18.18 48.59
C LYS A 639 -14.51 -17.56 47.83
N ALA A 640 -14.53 -17.53 46.49
CA ALA A 640 -13.42 -17.06 45.66
C ALA A 640 -13.39 -15.53 45.44
N MET A 641 -13.80 -14.72 46.42
CA MET A 641 -13.65 -13.25 46.36
C MET A 641 -12.22 -12.80 46.72
N THR A 642 -11.51 -13.59 47.53
CA THR A 642 -10.17 -13.27 48.01
C THR A 642 -9.18 -14.34 47.52
N VAL A 643 -8.10 -13.90 46.88
CA VAL A 643 -7.05 -14.80 46.37
C VAL A 643 -6.14 -15.25 47.53
N LEU A 644 -5.65 -16.49 47.46
CA LEU A 644 -4.78 -17.10 48.48
C LEU A 644 -3.46 -16.32 48.69
N LYS A 645 -2.84 -16.48 49.87
CA LYS A 645 -1.67 -15.72 50.36
C LYS A 645 -0.36 -15.81 49.54
N ARG A 646 -0.25 -16.69 48.51
CA ARG A 646 0.95 -16.83 47.68
C ARG A 646 0.58 -16.72 46.21
N THR A 647 0.98 -15.61 45.58
CA THR A 647 0.59 -15.23 44.21
C THR A 647 1.79 -14.73 43.39
N PRO A 648 2.90 -15.47 43.30
CA PRO A 648 4.14 -14.98 42.69
C PRO A 648 3.99 -14.54 41.22
N ILE A 649 3.10 -15.15 40.44
CA ILE A 649 2.88 -14.74 39.04
C ILE A 649 2.05 -13.46 38.99
N LEU A 650 0.96 -13.39 39.74
CA LEU A 650 0.12 -12.19 39.83
C LEU A 650 0.88 -10.99 40.40
N ASP A 651 1.68 -11.18 41.45
CA ASP A 651 2.47 -10.11 42.09
C ASP A 651 3.49 -9.52 41.10
N ARG A 652 4.13 -10.39 40.29
CA ARG A 652 5.04 -9.97 39.21
C ARG A 652 4.31 -9.24 38.09
N VAL A 653 3.10 -9.68 37.72
CA VAL A 653 2.31 -9.01 36.66
C VAL A 653 1.79 -7.66 37.15
N GLY A 654 1.29 -7.58 38.38
CA GLY A 654 0.74 -6.37 39.00
C GLY A 654 1.77 -5.37 39.51
N THR A 655 3.07 -5.65 39.36
CA THR A 655 4.16 -4.75 39.78
C THR A 655 4.02 -3.37 39.10
N PRO A 656 4.17 -2.25 39.84
CA PRO A 656 4.03 -0.91 39.28
C PRO A 656 4.94 -0.71 38.05
N GLY A 657 4.37 -0.25 36.94
CA GLY A 657 5.11 0.02 35.69
C GLY A 657 5.32 -1.20 34.78
N ASN A 658 4.83 -2.39 35.15
CA ASN A 658 4.82 -3.53 34.24
C ASN A 658 3.76 -3.35 33.14
N ILE A 659 4.20 -3.41 31.88
CA ILE A 659 3.34 -3.31 30.68
C ILE A 659 3.31 -4.63 29.88
N LYS A 660 3.93 -5.69 30.39
CA LYS A 660 4.06 -6.98 29.71
C LYS A 660 3.07 -7.98 30.27
N GLU A 661 2.33 -8.61 29.38
CA GLU A 661 1.49 -9.75 29.64
C GLU A 661 2.32 -10.99 30.05
N THR A 662 1.66 -11.94 30.70
CA THR A 662 2.19 -13.28 30.95
C THR A 662 1.25 -14.30 30.34
N TYR A 663 1.77 -15.06 29.39
CA TYR A 663 1.05 -16.14 28.72
C TYR A 663 1.48 -17.50 29.28
N LEU A 664 0.54 -18.24 29.86
CA LEU A 664 0.76 -19.57 30.43
C LEU A 664 0.10 -20.62 29.52
N PRO A 665 0.83 -21.18 28.54
CA PRO A 665 0.25 -21.98 27.46
C PRO A 665 -0.40 -23.30 27.94
N THR A 666 -0.03 -23.79 29.12
CA THR A 666 -0.57 -25.03 29.70
C THR A 666 -0.48 -24.98 31.23
N LEU A 667 -1.60 -24.73 31.90
CA LEU A 667 -1.67 -24.72 33.37
C LEU A 667 -1.45 -26.09 33.99
N GLN A 668 -1.72 -27.18 33.25
CA GLN A 668 -1.47 -28.56 33.69
C GLN A 668 0.03 -28.84 33.96
N ALA A 669 0.93 -28.12 33.27
CA ALA A 669 2.37 -28.29 33.39
C ALA A 669 3.00 -27.45 34.52
N LEU A 670 2.24 -26.56 35.17
CA LEU A 670 2.73 -25.72 36.24
C LEU A 670 2.67 -26.47 37.60
N PRO A 671 3.81 -26.67 38.29
CA PRO A 671 3.81 -27.24 39.63
C PRO A 671 3.16 -26.25 40.60
N GLY A 672 2.00 -26.61 41.15
CA GLY A 672 1.29 -25.82 42.16
C GLY A 672 0.24 -24.85 41.60
N ARG A 673 -0.90 -25.38 41.14
CA ARG A 673 -2.12 -24.65 40.69
C ARG A 673 -2.80 -23.75 41.74
N VAL A 674 -2.10 -23.42 42.82
CA VAL A 674 -2.68 -22.87 44.04
C VAL A 674 -3.00 -21.37 43.92
N GLU A 675 -2.50 -20.66 42.91
CA GLU A 675 -2.73 -19.21 42.77
C GLU A 675 -3.92 -18.82 41.86
N PHE A 676 -4.46 -19.73 41.03
CA PHE A 676 -5.54 -19.43 40.07
C PHE A 676 -6.94 -19.79 40.59
N THR A 677 -7.19 -19.65 41.88
CA THR A 677 -8.47 -20.06 42.52
C THR A 677 -9.71 -19.31 42.04
N TYR A 678 -9.51 -18.22 41.30
CA TYR A 678 -10.55 -17.40 40.68
C TYR A 678 -10.90 -17.83 39.24
N LEU A 679 -10.22 -18.84 38.70
CA LEU A 679 -10.56 -19.52 37.44
C LEU A 679 -11.08 -20.94 37.75
N PRO A 680 -11.90 -21.55 36.88
CA PRO A 680 -12.29 -22.95 36.99
C PRO A 680 -11.08 -23.89 37.22
N SER A 681 -11.23 -24.89 38.09
CA SER A 681 -10.18 -25.82 38.54
C SER A 681 -9.45 -26.53 37.39
N ASN A 682 -10.17 -26.79 36.30
CA ASN A 682 -9.71 -27.49 35.11
C ASN A 682 -9.40 -26.57 33.92
N THR A 683 -9.19 -25.26 34.17
CA THR A 683 -8.72 -24.31 33.16
C THR A 683 -7.39 -24.78 32.57
N GLN A 684 -7.28 -24.76 31.23
CA GLN A 684 -6.11 -25.32 30.53
C GLN A 684 -5.01 -24.28 30.29
N LEU A 685 -5.36 -23.00 30.25
CA LEU A 685 -4.47 -21.89 29.90
C LEU A 685 -4.90 -20.62 30.63
N ALA A 686 -3.93 -19.79 31.02
CA ALA A 686 -4.18 -18.45 31.53
C ALA A 686 -3.34 -17.40 30.79
N LEU A 687 -3.97 -16.26 30.48
CA LEU A 687 -3.33 -15.04 30.01
C LEU A 687 -3.56 -13.94 31.04
N LEU A 688 -2.48 -13.36 31.56
CA LEU A 688 -2.51 -12.30 32.56
C LEU A 688 -2.00 -11.00 31.95
N ILE A 689 -2.77 -9.92 32.07
CA ILE A 689 -2.48 -8.63 31.45
C ILE A 689 -2.55 -7.53 32.53
N PRO A 690 -1.48 -6.75 32.74
CA PRO A 690 -1.52 -5.63 33.67
C PRO A 690 -2.43 -4.52 33.12
N ILE A 691 -3.32 -3.98 33.96
CA ILE A 691 -4.18 -2.84 33.64
C ILE A 691 -3.55 -1.54 34.16
N SER A 692 -3.25 -1.52 35.46
CA SER A 692 -2.66 -0.38 36.19
C SER A 692 -1.93 -0.90 37.43
N SER A 693 -1.30 -0.02 38.21
CA SER A 693 -0.58 -0.42 39.43
C SER A 693 -1.55 -1.09 40.40
N GLY A 694 -1.37 -2.40 40.64
CA GLY A 694 -2.25 -3.18 41.50
C GLY A 694 -3.56 -3.68 40.84
N MET A 695 -3.71 -3.62 39.51
CA MET A 695 -4.85 -4.25 38.80
C MET A 695 -4.41 -5.13 37.63
N VAL A 696 -5.00 -6.32 37.54
CA VAL A 696 -4.65 -7.34 36.52
C VAL A 696 -5.92 -7.96 35.92
N LEU A 697 -5.97 -8.03 34.59
CA LEU A 697 -6.95 -8.81 33.84
C LEU A 697 -6.41 -10.24 33.65
N VAL A 698 -7.22 -11.25 33.96
CA VAL A 698 -6.89 -12.65 33.74
C VAL A 698 -7.95 -13.32 32.86
N LEU A 699 -7.51 -13.93 31.77
CA LEU A 699 -8.34 -14.70 30.84
C LEU A 699 -7.98 -16.18 30.93
N GLY A 700 -8.98 -17.02 31.14
CA GLY A 700 -8.88 -18.48 31.19
C GLY A 700 -9.51 -19.14 29.97
N SER A 701 -8.84 -20.15 29.40
CA SER A 701 -9.38 -20.95 28.29
C SER A 701 -9.50 -22.43 28.64
N ASN A 702 -10.43 -23.09 27.95
CA ASN A 702 -10.73 -24.50 28.09
C ASN A 702 -9.88 -25.42 27.18
N ALA A 703 -8.98 -24.84 26.39
CA ALA A 703 -7.99 -25.54 25.58
C ALA A 703 -6.58 -24.95 25.78
N ALA A 704 -5.56 -25.81 25.87
CA ALA A 704 -4.17 -25.38 25.98
C ALA A 704 -3.69 -24.72 24.68
N LYS A 705 -2.73 -23.80 24.78
CA LYS A 705 -2.12 -23.07 23.64
C LYS A 705 -3.13 -22.37 22.70
N SER A 706 -4.31 -22.04 23.19
CA SER A 706 -5.45 -21.61 22.36
C SER A 706 -5.42 -20.14 21.92
N PHE A 707 -4.70 -19.25 22.61
CA PHE A 707 -4.63 -17.84 22.22
C PHE A 707 -3.61 -17.62 21.10
N SER A 708 -4.05 -16.92 20.05
CA SER A 708 -3.19 -16.39 19.01
C SER A 708 -2.52 -15.07 19.43
N PRO A 709 -1.45 -14.63 18.76
CA PRO A 709 -0.87 -13.31 18.97
C PRO A 709 -1.88 -12.16 18.79
N ARG A 710 -2.87 -12.33 17.90
CA ARG A 710 -3.96 -11.37 17.69
C ARG A 710 -4.84 -11.25 18.93
N ASP A 711 -5.20 -12.38 19.54
CA ASP A 711 -6.06 -12.40 20.73
C ASP A 711 -5.36 -11.72 21.92
N ILE A 712 -4.05 -11.93 22.06
CA ILE A 712 -3.24 -11.28 23.10
C ILE A 712 -3.19 -9.76 22.86
N ALA A 713 -2.90 -9.33 21.62
CA ALA A 713 -2.85 -7.91 21.27
C ALA A 713 -4.20 -7.22 21.51
N TRP A 714 -5.30 -7.85 21.09
CA TRP A 714 -6.65 -7.36 21.33
C TRP A 714 -6.95 -7.22 22.83
N SER A 715 -6.64 -8.26 23.61
CA SER A 715 -6.86 -8.27 25.06
C SER A 715 -6.08 -7.16 25.78
N ARG A 716 -4.90 -6.79 25.28
CA ARG A 716 -4.10 -5.68 25.82
C ARG A 716 -4.76 -4.32 25.59
N VAL A 717 -5.31 -4.09 24.41
CA VAL A 717 -5.98 -2.82 24.08
C VAL A 717 -7.22 -2.63 24.97
N VAL A 718 -8.00 -3.70 25.16
CA VAL A 718 -9.16 -3.66 26.06
C VAL A 718 -8.72 -3.42 27.51
N ALA A 719 -7.64 -4.06 27.98
CA ALA A 719 -7.09 -3.82 29.31
C ALA A 719 -6.60 -2.37 29.51
N GLU A 720 -5.91 -1.77 28.53
CA GLU A 720 -5.48 -0.36 28.56
C GLU A 720 -6.70 0.57 28.69
N ARG A 721 -7.77 0.30 27.92
CA ARG A 721 -9.01 1.08 27.97
C ARG A 721 -9.75 0.97 29.30
N ILE A 722 -9.79 -0.23 29.90
CA ILE A 722 -10.33 -0.42 31.26
C ILE A 722 -9.54 0.43 32.26
N GLY A 723 -8.21 0.46 32.13
CA GLY A 723 -7.33 1.23 33.00
C GLY A 723 -7.49 2.75 32.90
N GLU A 724 -7.92 3.27 31.75
CA GLU A 724 -8.28 4.69 31.62
C GLU A 724 -9.58 5.03 32.34
N TYR A 725 -10.53 4.10 32.37
CA TYR A 725 -11.87 4.31 32.94
C TYR A 725 -11.90 4.16 34.46
N LEU A 726 -10.96 3.41 35.04
CA LEU A 726 -10.85 3.16 36.48
C LEU A 726 -9.85 4.09 37.22
N LYS A 727 -9.26 5.06 36.53
CA LYS A 727 -8.51 6.16 37.14
C LYS A 727 -9.45 7.26 37.61
#